data_AF-A0A961AKD8-F1
#
_entry.id   AF-A0A961AKD8-F1
#
_cell.length_a   1.000
_cell.length_b   1.000
_cell.length_c   1.000
_cell.angle_alpha   90.00
_cell.angle_beta   90.00
_cell.angle_gamma   90.00
#
_symmetry.space_group_name_H-M   'P 1'
#
loop_
_entity.id
_entity.type
_entity.pdbx_description
1 polymer ?
#
loop_
_entity_poly.entity_id
_entity_poly.type
_entity_poly.pdbx_seq_one_letter_code
_entity_poly.pdbx_strand_id
1 'polypeptide(L)'
;MPNDDDFEADMVVNDRGFLSQLGGGIEAAGRGAGRVASAAGRTAFSMSKRGAKSVAEAIGRGTTSVVIYSAKPITVPVGAVVSAVSEGYSSAIDAVAQRNVEHERRANERFQARNAGMIHALSQPMPGGLMGNVELRNMIGAHAEANPTAMSAEEAVQMATIGEHLCKALADGREIGPDGLAVTVSGGPDGPDQTLLVPPGNFAARAVSWHLMACAAQSDVQRRQQDPQSQRSDMTNSGTFIMKDPGGRIYNFLNANPMVMGRMSTHYEERLDHNNKLGSKTIQRGCDDYQNKLPGGGGALLFDKMRNGELFVKFEHAGTPSITAREGHEGRLHTANRAVLALDRWRQHTLSFLDSRGAHGPDPHKIVRQEHLHKGEMKQPIYDPYVAVLRSAQQTGLITKKEGKEMIAMAKTHGLPAVQAGLSGIDARRLASPEPDSPACQAVAYGSNVLRGNIEARVLSMGSDNNALGIERRGGEVHISPDPNRYVGARQGQAIVQAASFTMGHNDMMTTAQANETHMLTAKPGHVLGKDGQTVAFAKYHFDNLDRQIQGARGRIAALQQDRQTLQNSSATIRSNAPPGTDPPGHMRSLIARNDAKIEILDAKMLVQQENLARLNHFKTNGMVNANPLVREDVIESERQIGLLTRSAASYATDNLLQLNTHAEERLGMDMDGIPISVSVQAAGVGVTSDHEGRSCFLAVDYRDANIQRGLADLEAADYITGQIDRHTGNIFVDPSSGKVTGIDNDLAFPEVPRNELTGNASKAIVSLPQFMHEETAQKILATSPQELSATLRSVQRPPGVEALSEEAIAGAVDRLQELQAAIRNPGEHGMTIVRQFDDHTYNECVARQVQSFDSDPLNVEAGITFGAPDAGHAGYGSAPRTSYLGAIIIERELNQLGQANEPDAFGTRTAESVPPLGVDPDVAEFKRTTDQLKAGYLVNPGRLPEGSPERRQLEQLHQQMQPMQDRLEDLNARIERLRHPSRLDQMRAVIKGGVPAEIASLREKQATVLKQLRPLEKQLDQVLDRAVQPQRDALRATMEDKAELGVQHELQAREARAIGGQAAGEAAQVARERAQRRAEHRALLEARHLDPEQPAPRQNQRVQRHDRIGDVGNLKEAGGQNQQEANPRGPRIKG
;
A
#
# COMPACT_ATOMS: atom_id res chain seq x y z
N MET A 1 -22.49 6.13 -62.67
CA MET A 1 -23.92 6.46 -62.49
C MET A 1 -24.14 6.72 -61.01
N PRO A 2 -24.75 7.85 -60.64
CA PRO A 2 -24.13 9.19 -60.76
C PRO A 2 -24.33 10.00 -59.43
N ASN A 3 -23.40 10.91 -59.07
CA ASN A 3 -23.51 12.40 -59.19
C ASN A 3 -24.36 13.04 -58.08
N ASP A 4 -24.13 14.26 -57.57
CA ASP A 4 -23.20 15.36 -57.87
C ASP A 4 -23.28 16.37 -56.69
N ASP A 5 -22.23 17.19 -56.58
CA ASP A 5 -22.12 18.64 -56.31
C ASP A 5 -22.75 19.26 -55.03
N ASP A 6 -22.07 20.05 -54.18
CA ASP A 6 -21.09 21.18 -54.26
C ASP A 6 -21.73 22.55 -53.92
N PHE A 7 -20.89 23.45 -53.41
CA PHE A 7 -21.02 24.91 -53.23
C PHE A 7 -21.50 25.53 -51.90
N GLU A 8 -20.50 25.82 -51.07
CA GLU A 8 -20.07 27.14 -50.57
C GLU A 8 -20.93 28.42 -50.73
N ALA A 9 -20.84 29.23 -49.66
CA ALA A 9 -20.51 30.67 -49.62
C ALA A 9 -21.58 31.72 -49.26
N ASP A 10 -21.12 32.57 -48.33
CA ASP A 10 -21.36 33.99 -48.07
C ASP A 10 -22.71 34.47 -47.50
N MET A 11 -22.73 35.02 -46.27
CA MET A 11 -22.24 36.34 -45.81
C MET A 11 -23.13 37.52 -46.24
N VAL A 12 -23.35 38.40 -45.24
CA VAL A 12 -23.45 39.86 -45.36
C VAL A 12 -24.87 40.49 -45.48
N VAL A 13 -25.31 41.02 -44.33
CA VAL A 13 -25.59 42.46 -44.09
C VAL A 13 -27.03 43.01 -44.16
N ASN A 14 -27.35 43.64 -43.03
CA ASN A 14 -28.12 44.86 -42.75
C ASN A 14 -29.65 44.93 -42.69
N ASP A 15 -29.98 45.59 -41.58
CA ASP A 15 -30.91 46.70 -41.39
C ASP A 15 -32.40 46.43 -41.10
N ARG A 16 -32.70 46.66 -39.81
CA ARG A 16 -33.60 47.73 -39.33
C ARG A 16 -34.87 47.95 -40.16
N GLY A 17 -35.98 47.59 -39.52
CA GLY A 17 -36.82 48.66 -38.96
C GLY A 17 -38.33 48.52 -39.16
N PHE A 18 -39.00 49.07 -38.15
CA PHE A 18 -40.35 49.65 -38.19
C PHE A 18 -41.58 48.79 -37.89
N LEU A 19 -41.94 48.81 -36.59
CA LEU A 19 -43.15 49.44 -36.05
C LEU A 19 -44.50 49.14 -36.75
N SER A 20 -45.33 48.41 -36.02
CA SER A 20 -46.58 48.87 -35.39
C SER A 20 -47.76 47.93 -35.62
N GLN A 21 -48.33 47.40 -34.53
CA GLN A 21 -49.76 47.51 -34.26
C GLN A 21 -50.07 47.12 -32.80
N LEU A 22 -50.88 47.99 -32.20
CA LEU A 22 -51.39 48.01 -30.83
C LEU A 22 -52.54 47.01 -30.64
N GLY A 23 -52.77 46.57 -29.40
CA GLY A 23 -54.14 46.45 -28.90
C GLY A 23 -54.41 45.47 -27.75
N GLY A 24 -54.44 46.00 -26.51
CA GLY A 24 -55.30 45.56 -25.39
C GLY A 24 -54.84 44.32 -24.61
N GLY A 25 -54.80 44.27 -23.28
CA GLY A 25 -55.23 45.16 -22.20
C GLY A 25 -55.31 44.30 -20.93
N ILE A 26 -54.87 44.81 -19.77
CA ILE A 26 -55.34 44.51 -18.40
C ILE A 26 -54.51 45.37 -17.42
N GLU A 27 -55.16 46.39 -16.87
CA GLU A 27 -54.92 47.00 -15.56
C GLU A 27 -55.97 46.38 -14.59
N ALA A 28 -55.90 46.29 -13.26
CA ALA A 28 -54.99 46.66 -12.16
C ALA A 28 -55.39 45.73 -10.96
N ALA A 29 -54.51 45.36 -10.04
CA ALA A 29 -54.37 46.02 -8.74
C ALA A 29 -53.15 45.47 -7.99
N GLY A 30 -52.45 46.37 -7.28
CA GLY A 30 -51.13 46.14 -6.68
C GLY A 30 -50.14 47.30 -6.88
N ARG A 31 -50.60 48.44 -7.41
CA ARG A 31 -49.83 49.70 -7.46
C ARG A 31 -49.93 50.42 -6.11
N GLY A 32 -49.05 50.04 -5.19
CA GLY A 32 -48.81 50.76 -3.92
C GLY A 32 -47.34 50.72 -3.48
N ALA A 33 -46.68 49.56 -3.60
CA ALA A 33 -45.27 49.40 -3.20
C ALA A 33 -44.25 49.82 -4.28
N GLY A 34 -44.62 49.81 -5.57
CA GLY A 34 -43.70 50.07 -6.68
C GLY A 34 -43.27 51.53 -6.89
N ARG A 35 -44.04 52.51 -6.37
CA ARG A 35 -43.69 53.93 -6.55
C ARG A 35 -42.67 54.42 -5.51
N VAL A 36 -42.68 53.86 -4.30
CA VAL A 36 -41.62 54.11 -3.29
C VAL A 36 -40.36 53.29 -3.62
N ALA A 37 -40.50 52.03 -4.06
CA ALA A 37 -39.36 51.20 -4.49
C ALA A 37 -38.66 51.68 -5.78
N SER A 38 -39.41 52.24 -6.75
CA SER A 38 -38.79 52.82 -7.96
C SER A 38 -38.21 54.23 -7.73
N ALA A 39 -38.68 54.96 -6.71
CA ALA A 39 -38.08 56.22 -6.28
C ALA A 39 -36.82 55.96 -5.44
N ALA A 40 -36.85 55.00 -4.51
CA ALA A 40 -35.68 54.53 -3.76
C ALA A 40 -34.62 53.90 -4.68
N GLY A 41 -35.04 53.05 -5.63
CA GLY A 41 -34.16 52.45 -6.64
C GLY A 41 -33.54 53.46 -7.60
N ARG A 42 -34.28 54.50 -8.02
CA ARG A 42 -33.73 55.59 -8.85
C ARG A 42 -32.81 56.51 -8.05
N THR A 43 -33.08 56.73 -6.76
CA THR A 43 -32.23 57.54 -5.88
C THR A 43 -30.94 56.79 -5.55
N ALA A 44 -31.01 55.50 -5.20
CA ALA A 44 -29.88 54.60 -5.00
C ALA A 44 -29.04 54.39 -6.27
N PHE A 45 -29.68 54.29 -7.44
CA PHE A 45 -29.00 54.25 -8.74
C PHE A 45 -28.33 55.59 -9.06
N SER A 46 -28.93 56.74 -8.73
CA SER A 46 -28.30 58.06 -8.90
C SER A 46 -27.13 58.32 -7.94
N MET A 47 -27.19 57.76 -6.73
CA MET A 47 -26.13 57.82 -5.72
C MET A 47 -24.99 56.84 -6.06
N SER A 48 -25.32 55.64 -6.54
CA SER A 48 -24.36 54.67 -7.12
C SER A 48 -23.67 55.23 -8.36
N LYS A 49 -24.37 55.91 -9.26
CA LYS A 49 -23.78 56.52 -10.45
C LYS A 49 -22.89 57.72 -10.11
N ARG A 50 -23.21 58.49 -9.06
CA ARG A 50 -22.35 59.57 -8.54
C ARG A 50 -21.13 59.04 -7.77
N GLY A 51 -21.28 57.97 -6.98
CA GLY A 51 -20.18 57.30 -6.28
C GLY A 51 -19.26 56.52 -7.22
N ALA A 52 -19.81 55.80 -8.19
CA ALA A 52 -19.04 55.12 -9.22
C ALA A 52 -18.33 56.10 -10.16
N LYS A 53 -18.95 57.26 -10.45
CA LYS A 53 -18.30 58.35 -11.20
C LYS A 53 -17.20 59.03 -10.37
N SER A 54 -17.38 59.28 -9.08
CA SER A 54 -16.32 59.85 -8.24
C SER A 54 -15.15 58.89 -8.02
N VAL A 55 -15.42 57.59 -7.89
CA VAL A 55 -14.41 56.52 -7.82
C VAL A 55 -13.70 56.35 -9.17
N ALA A 56 -14.43 56.34 -10.29
CA ALA A 56 -13.84 56.29 -11.63
C ALA A 56 -13.01 57.54 -11.97
N GLU A 57 -13.44 58.74 -11.54
CA GLU A 57 -12.67 59.99 -11.69
C GLU A 57 -11.46 60.06 -10.74
N ALA A 58 -11.47 59.37 -9.60
CA ALA A 58 -10.32 59.23 -8.71
C ALA A 58 -9.30 58.21 -9.26
N ILE A 59 -9.78 57.14 -9.90
CA ILE A 59 -8.95 56.13 -10.58
C ILE A 59 -8.34 56.72 -11.88
N GLY A 60 -9.10 57.52 -12.63
CA GLY A 60 -8.64 58.14 -13.88
C GLY A 60 -7.61 59.27 -13.70
N ARG A 61 -7.43 59.81 -12.48
CA ARG A 61 -6.46 60.88 -12.18
C ARG A 61 -5.10 60.39 -11.67
N GLY A 62 -4.84 59.09 -11.67
CA GLY A 62 -3.51 58.56 -11.32
C GLY A 62 -3.07 58.76 -9.87
N THR A 63 -3.95 59.18 -8.97
CA THR A 63 -3.69 59.21 -7.52
C THR A 63 -3.82 57.79 -6.96
N THR A 64 -2.77 57.02 -7.14
CA THR A 64 -2.58 55.70 -6.53
C THR A 64 -2.35 55.89 -5.03
N SER A 65 -3.42 56.02 -4.24
CA SER A 65 -3.40 56.03 -2.77
C SER A 65 -4.82 56.18 -2.18
N VAL A 66 -5.59 55.08 -2.09
CA VAL A 66 -6.41 54.91 -0.88
C VAL A 66 -5.51 54.16 0.09
N VAL A 67 -4.75 54.95 0.86
CA VAL A 67 -3.85 54.48 1.91
C VAL A 67 -4.70 53.96 3.06
N ILE A 68 -4.71 52.66 3.27
CA ILE A 68 -4.78 52.11 4.63
C ILE A 68 -3.48 51.33 4.78
N TYR A 69 -2.73 51.66 5.84
CA TYR A 69 -1.34 51.28 6.15
C TYR A 69 -0.23 52.16 5.56
N SER A 70 -0.01 53.32 6.18
CA SER A 70 1.35 53.76 6.47
C SER A 70 1.49 53.95 7.98
N ALA A 71 2.61 53.46 8.51
CA ALA A 71 2.94 53.53 9.93
C ALA A 71 3.26 54.98 10.33
N LYS A 72 2.30 55.67 10.95
CA LYS A 72 2.45 56.73 11.96
C LYS A 72 1.04 57.16 12.42
N PRO A 73 0.79 57.31 13.73
CA PRO A 73 -0.54 57.63 14.23
C PRO A 73 -0.86 59.10 13.93
N ILE A 74 -1.94 59.36 13.19
CA ILE A 74 -2.60 60.66 13.17
C ILE A 74 -4.05 60.41 13.55
N THR A 75 -4.42 60.90 14.73
CA THR A 75 -5.76 60.82 15.30
C THR A 75 -6.65 61.88 14.64
N VAL A 76 -7.70 61.48 13.94
CA VAL A 76 -8.81 62.37 13.53
C VAL A 76 -10.13 61.63 13.77
N PRO A 77 -11.16 62.26 14.38
CA PRO A 77 -12.37 61.57 14.79
C PRO A 77 -13.31 61.34 13.60
N VAL A 78 -13.27 60.13 13.04
CA VAL A 78 -14.16 59.64 11.96
C VAL A 78 -15.43 59.02 12.57
N GLY A 79 -16.10 59.75 13.46
CA GLY A 79 -17.19 59.17 14.27
C GLY A 79 -18.58 59.26 13.65
N ALA A 80 -18.87 60.27 12.82
CA ALA A 80 -20.27 60.60 12.48
C ALA A 80 -20.61 60.61 10.98
N VAL A 81 -19.63 60.75 10.08
CA VAL A 81 -19.88 60.84 8.62
C VAL A 81 -19.81 59.46 7.93
N VAL A 82 -19.12 58.48 8.52
CA VAL A 82 -19.00 57.13 7.95
C VAL A 82 -20.23 56.26 8.25
N SER A 83 -20.90 56.42 9.40
CA SER A 83 -22.02 55.54 9.78
C SER A 83 -23.23 55.68 8.84
N ALA A 84 -23.67 56.90 8.51
CA ALA A 84 -24.85 57.14 7.67
C ALA A 84 -24.64 56.81 6.18
N VAL A 85 -23.41 56.95 5.65
CA VAL A 85 -23.06 56.53 4.29
C VAL A 85 -22.81 55.00 4.24
N SER A 86 -22.37 54.38 5.34
CA SER A 86 -22.15 52.93 5.40
C SER A 86 -23.45 52.12 5.48
N GLU A 87 -24.50 52.60 6.16
CA GLU A 87 -25.75 51.84 6.33
C GLU A 87 -26.57 51.74 5.03
N GLY A 88 -26.66 52.83 4.26
CA GLY A 88 -27.33 52.83 2.94
C GLY A 88 -26.54 52.10 1.85
N TYR A 89 -25.21 52.04 1.97
CA TYR A 89 -24.34 51.32 1.05
C TYR A 89 -24.25 49.82 1.40
N SER A 90 -24.26 49.46 2.69
CA SER A 90 -24.30 48.07 3.16
C SER A 90 -25.60 47.38 2.78
N SER A 91 -26.76 48.01 3.00
CA SER A 91 -28.06 47.41 2.65
C SER A 91 -28.23 47.12 1.15
N ALA A 92 -27.66 47.95 0.28
CA ALA A 92 -27.66 47.71 -1.17
C ALA A 92 -26.71 46.57 -1.57
N ILE A 93 -25.54 46.47 -0.93
CA ILE A 93 -24.58 45.37 -1.11
C ILE A 93 -25.19 44.05 -0.63
N ASP A 94 -25.77 44.04 0.57
CA ASP A 94 -26.40 42.88 1.18
C ASP A 94 -27.56 42.36 0.32
N ALA A 95 -28.37 43.27 -0.25
CA ALA A 95 -29.45 42.89 -1.17
C ALA A 95 -28.94 42.27 -2.48
N VAL A 96 -27.81 42.74 -3.02
CA VAL A 96 -27.19 42.15 -4.22
C VAL A 96 -26.54 40.80 -3.88
N ALA A 97 -25.89 40.67 -2.73
CA ALA A 97 -25.32 39.42 -2.25
C ALA A 97 -26.41 38.36 -2.05
N GLN A 98 -27.49 38.68 -1.33
CA GLN A 98 -28.65 37.79 -1.14
C GLN A 98 -29.29 37.38 -2.48
N ARG A 99 -29.37 38.30 -3.45
CA ARG A 99 -29.88 37.99 -4.79
C ARG A 99 -29.00 36.97 -5.53
N ASN A 100 -27.68 37.04 -5.38
CA ASN A 100 -26.76 36.07 -5.99
C ASN A 100 -26.83 34.70 -5.33
N VAL A 101 -26.92 34.65 -3.99
CA VAL A 101 -27.18 33.40 -3.25
C VAL A 101 -28.45 32.74 -3.77
N GLU A 102 -29.54 33.51 -3.88
CA GLU A 102 -30.83 33.00 -4.37
C GLU A 102 -30.79 32.60 -5.85
N HIS A 103 -30.08 33.34 -6.69
CA HIS A 103 -29.89 32.99 -8.10
C HIS A 103 -29.11 31.69 -8.26
N GLU A 104 -28.01 31.54 -7.52
CA GLU A 104 -27.21 30.32 -7.52
C GLU A 104 -28.00 29.14 -6.95
N ARG A 105 -28.78 29.35 -5.88
CA ARG A 105 -29.68 28.33 -5.30
C ARG A 105 -30.65 27.80 -6.36
N ARG A 106 -31.38 28.70 -7.04
CA ARG A 106 -32.31 28.32 -8.12
C ARG A 106 -31.62 27.69 -9.33
N ALA A 107 -30.38 28.07 -9.62
CA ALA A 107 -29.60 27.45 -10.70
C ALA A 107 -29.20 26.02 -10.31
N ASN A 108 -28.76 25.82 -9.06
CA ASN A 108 -28.40 24.52 -8.51
C ASN A 108 -29.61 23.57 -8.41
N GLU A 109 -30.75 24.05 -7.95
CA GLU A 109 -32.00 23.26 -7.90
C GLU A 109 -32.44 22.82 -9.31
N ARG A 110 -32.37 23.73 -10.29
CA ARG A 110 -32.65 23.39 -11.69
C ARG A 110 -31.64 22.39 -12.26
N PHE A 111 -30.36 22.53 -11.91
CA PHE A 111 -29.31 21.61 -12.33
C PHE A 111 -29.54 20.22 -11.74
N GLN A 112 -29.78 20.12 -10.44
CA GLN A 112 -30.04 18.86 -9.74
C GLN A 112 -31.30 18.18 -10.28
N ALA A 113 -32.39 18.93 -10.48
CA ALA A 113 -33.63 18.37 -11.03
C ALA A 113 -33.45 17.83 -12.47
N ARG A 114 -32.69 18.52 -13.32
CA ARG A 114 -32.44 18.09 -14.70
C ARG A 114 -31.48 16.92 -14.81
N ASN A 115 -30.55 16.77 -13.86
CA ASN A 115 -29.48 15.79 -13.91
C ASN A 115 -29.57 14.75 -12.79
N ALA A 116 -30.76 14.53 -12.22
CA ALA A 116 -30.95 13.66 -11.07
C ALA A 116 -30.41 12.24 -11.31
N GLY A 117 -30.63 11.67 -12.51
CA GLY A 117 -30.11 10.35 -12.88
C GLY A 117 -28.57 10.30 -12.94
N MET A 118 -27.94 11.31 -13.54
CA MET A 118 -26.48 11.44 -13.58
C MET A 118 -25.90 11.57 -12.17
N ILE A 119 -26.48 12.43 -11.34
CA ILE A 119 -26.05 12.63 -9.95
C ILE A 119 -26.19 11.32 -9.18
N HIS A 120 -27.31 10.62 -9.31
CA HIS A 120 -27.55 9.35 -8.62
C HIS A 120 -26.50 8.29 -9.01
N ALA A 121 -26.21 8.13 -10.30
CA ALA A 121 -25.21 7.19 -10.79
C ALA A 121 -23.80 7.51 -10.28
N LEU A 122 -23.39 8.78 -10.34
CA LEU A 122 -22.07 9.22 -9.85
C LEU A 122 -21.95 9.24 -8.32
N SER A 123 -23.07 9.15 -7.59
CA SER A 123 -23.06 9.10 -6.12
C SER A 123 -22.71 7.71 -5.58
N GLN A 124 -22.63 6.69 -6.44
CA GLN A 124 -22.24 5.35 -6.04
C GLN A 124 -20.71 5.27 -5.92
N PRO A 125 -20.16 4.79 -4.80
CA PRO A 125 -18.72 4.61 -4.63
C PRO A 125 -18.13 3.72 -5.71
N MET A 126 -16.96 4.10 -6.24
CA MET A 126 -16.20 3.22 -7.13
C MET A 126 -15.66 2.01 -6.38
N PRO A 127 -15.70 0.80 -6.97
CA PRO A 127 -15.03 -0.37 -6.40
C PRO A 127 -13.55 -0.09 -6.13
N GLY A 128 -13.11 -0.30 -4.88
CA GLY A 128 -11.73 -0.03 -4.46
C GLY A 128 -11.35 1.46 -4.34
N GLY A 129 -12.29 2.38 -4.58
CA GLY A 129 -12.10 3.81 -4.40
C GLY A 129 -12.02 4.26 -2.94
N LEU A 130 -11.55 5.48 -2.72
CA LEU A 130 -11.50 6.16 -1.42
C LEU A 130 -12.88 6.21 -0.76
N MET A 131 -13.93 6.51 -1.52
CA MET A 131 -15.28 6.62 -0.97
C MET A 131 -15.95 5.28 -0.68
N GLY A 132 -15.30 4.16 -1.03
CA GLY A 132 -15.63 2.84 -0.50
C GLY A 132 -15.25 2.66 0.98
N ASN A 133 -14.35 3.50 1.51
CA ASN A 133 -13.89 3.42 2.90
C ASN A 133 -14.83 4.17 3.87
N VAL A 134 -15.43 3.45 4.81
CA VAL A 134 -16.34 4.00 5.83
C VAL A 134 -15.66 5.05 6.71
N GLU A 135 -14.41 4.84 7.13
CA GLU A 135 -13.68 5.80 7.97
C GLU A 135 -13.51 7.14 7.25
N LEU A 136 -13.14 7.12 5.97
CA LEU A 136 -12.99 8.33 5.18
C LEU A 136 -14.31 9.08 5.00
N ARG A 137 -15.42 8.36 4.76
CA ARG A 137 -16.74 8.98 4.67
C ARG A 137 -17.11 9.68 5.98
N ASN A 138 -16.83 9.04 7.12
CA ASN A 138 -17.08 9.63 8.43
C ASN A 138 -16.22 10.89 8.67
N MET A 139 -14.95 10.87 8.29
CA MET A 139 -14.07 12.03 8.40
C MET A 139 -14.53 13.20 7.54
N ILE A 140 -14.97 12.93 6.31
CA ILE A 140 -15.48 13.95 5.39
C ILE A 140 -16.79 14.54 5.92
N GLY A 141 -17.69 13.70 6.40
CA GLY A 141 -18.93 14.14 7.05
C GLY A 141 -18.66 15.02 8.28
N ALA A 142 -17.77 14.58 9.18
CA ALA A 142 -17.39 15.33 10.37
C ALA A 142 -16.72 16.67 10.02
N HIS A 143 -15.89 16.70 8.97
CA HIS A 143 -15.29 17.96 8.49
C HIS A 143 -16.34 18.93 7.96
N ALA A 144 -17.37 18.44 7.26
CA ALA A 144 -18.49 19.29 6.82
C ALA A 144 -19.25 19.89 8.01
N GLU A 145 -19.54 19.09 9.03
CA GLU A 145 -20.27 19.54 10.23
C GLU A 145 -19.48 20.51 11.11
N ALA A 146 -18.15 20.31 11.20
CA ALA A 146 -17.27 21.12 12.04
C ALA A 146 -16.93 22.49 11.42
N ASN A 147 -17.18 22.69 10.13
CA ASN A 147 -16.81 23.91 9.42
C ASN A 147 -18.04 24.73 9.03
N PRO A 148 -17.89 26.05 8.83
CA PRO A 148 -18.98 26.90 8.37
C PRO A 148 -19.18 26.72 6.86
N THR A 149 -19.51 25.51 6.42
CA THR A 149 -19.99 25.19 5.07
C THR A 149 -21.49 24.94 5.15
N ALA A 150 -22.23 25.26 4.08
CA ALA A 150 -23.67 25.01 4.00
C ALA A 150 -23.99 23.57 3.53
N MET A 151 -23.02 22.66 3.62
CA MET A 151 -23.12 21.28 3.17
C MET A 151 -23.39 20.35 4.35
N SER A 152 -24.37 19.46 4.23
CA SER A 152 -24.56 18.38 5.21
C SER A 152 -23.47 17.32 5.08
N ALA A 153 -23.30 16.47 6.10
CA ALA A 153 -22.36 15.34 6.04
C ALA A 153 -22.64 14.42 4.83
N GLU A 154 -23.92 14.11 4.58
CA GLU A 154 -24.35 13.29 3.45
C GLU A 154 -24.06 13.97 2.10
N GLU A 155 -24.36 15.26 1.97
CA GLU A 155 -24.05 16.02 0.75
C GLU A 155 -22.54 16.07 0.49
N ALA A 156 -21.71 16.20 1.53
CA ALA A 156 -20.25 16.25 1.41
C ALA A 156 -19.67 14.92 0.94
N VAL A 157 -20.15 13.81 1.51
CA VAL A 157 -19.77 12.46 1.09
C VAL A 157 -20.22 12.19 -0.34
N GLN A 158 -21.44 12.61 -0.70
CA GLN A 158 -21.93 12.51 -2.08
C GLN A 158 -21.04 13.28 -3.04
N MET A 159 -20.68 14.53 -2.72
CA MET A 159 -19.82 15.37 -3.55
C MET A 159 -18.41 14.80 -3.69
N ALA A 160 -17.84 14.26 -2.60
CA ALA A 160 -16.55 13.58 -2.64
C ALA A 160 -16.60 12.35 -3.57
N THR A 161 -17.68 11.57 -3.51
CA THR A 161 -17.88 10.37 -4.36
C THR A 161 -17.99 10.75 -5.83
N ILE A 162 -18.80 11.77 -6.14
CA ILE A 162 -18.92 12.28 -7.51
C ILE A 162 -17.56 12.81 -7.98
N GLY A 163 -16.86 13.58 -7.14
CA GLY A 163 -15.54 14.12 -7.45
C GLY A 163 -14.50 13.04 -7.74
N GLU A 164 -14.59 11.91 -7.05
CA GLU A 164 -13.76 10.74 -7.29
C GLU A 164 -13.89 10.25 -8.75
N HIS A 165 -15.13 10.08 -9.24
CA HIS A 165 -15.39 9.70 -10.64
C HIS A 165 -14.85 10.74 -11.64
N LEU A 166 -15.01 12.04 -11.35
CA LEU A 166 -14.50 13.11 -12.22
C LEU A 166 -12.97 13.07 -12.31
N CYS A 167 -12.29 12.96 -11.16
CA CYS A 167 -10.85 12.90 -11.11
C CYS A 167 -10.30 11.61 -11.74
N LYS A 168 -11.03 10.49 -11.64
CA LYS A 168 -10.68 9.26 -12.38
C LYS A 168 -10.73 9.48 -13.88
N ALA A 169 -11.81 10.04 -14.41
CA ALA A 169 -11.92 10.30 -15.85
C ALA A 169 -10.78 11.19 -16.36
N LEU A 170 -10.43 12.25 -15.61
CA LEU A 170 -9.31 13.13 -15.93
C LEU A 170 -7.95 12.42 -15.84
N ALA A 171 -7.75 11.55 -14.85
CA ALA A 171 -6.54 10.74 -14.71
C ALA A 171 -6.37 9.75 -15.87
N ASP A 172 -7.47 9.11 -16.30
CA ASP A 172 -7.56 8.20 -17.45
C ASP A 172 -7.35 8.92 -18.81
N GLY A 173 -7.08 10.22 -18.79
CA GLY A 173 -6.74 11.01 -19.97
C GLY A 173 -7.92 11.61 -20.71
N ARG A 174 -9.13 11.57 -20.12
CA ARG A 174 -10.27 12.28 -20.70
C ARG A 174 -10.06 13.79 -20.58
N GLU A 175 -10.33 14.50 -21.67
CA GLU A 175 -10.33 15.95 -21.70
C GLU A 175 -11.76 16.47 -21.70
N ILE A 176 -11.95 17.70 -21.21
CA ILE A 176 -13.26 18.35 -21.23
C ILE A 176 -13.63 18.73 -22.66
N GLY A 177 -14.76 18.21 -23.14
CA GLY A 177 -15.34 18.56 -24.44
C GLY A 177 -16.27 19.78 -24.37
N PRO A 178 -16.84 20.21 -25.51
CA PRO A 178 -17.76 21.35 -25.58
C PRO A 178 -19.02 21.17 -24.72
N ASP A 179 -19.46 19.92 -24.55
CA ASP A 179 -20.69 19.57 -23.86
C ASP A 179 -20.46 19.06 -22.41
N GLY A 180 -19.20 18.90 -21.98
CA GLY A 180 -18.83 18.43 -20.64
C GLY A 180 -17.69 17.41 -20.63
N LEU A 181 -17.39 16.87 -19.45
CA LEU A 181 -16.45 15.77 -19.25
C LEU A 181 -17.20 14.44 -19.35
N ALA A 182 -16.74 13.54 -20.23
CA ALA A 182 -17.27 12.19 -20.33
C ALA A 182 -16.73 11.33 -19.17
N VAL A 183 -17.63 10.79 -18.37
CA VAL A 183 -17.35 9.99 -17.17
C VAL A 183 -18.05 8.66 -17.32
N THR A 184 -17.29 7.57 -17.26
CA THR A 184 -17.85 6.22 -17.38
C THR A 184 -18.10 5.66 -15.98
N VAL A 185 -19.35 5.28 -15.69
CA VAL A 185 -19.76 4.63 -14.44
C VAL A 185 -20.18 3.21 -14.76
N SER A 186 -19.66 2.24 -14.00
CA SER A 186 -20.04 0.84 -14.18
C SER A 186 -21.51 0.62 -13.82
N GLY A 187 -22.25 -0.08 -14.68
CA GLY A 187 -23.67 -0.36 -14.51
C GLY A 187 -23.99 -1.38 -13.41
N GLY A 188 -22.99 -1.81 -12.63
CA GLY A 188 -23.07 -2.97 -11.75
C GLY A 188 -22.90 -4.28 -12.51
N PRO A 189 -23.09 -5.43 -11.83
CA PRO A 189 -22.84 -6.77 -12.39
C PRO A 189 -23.61 -7.10 -13.68
N ASP A 190 -24.82 -6.52 -13.83
CA ASP A 190 -25.75 -6.85 -14.94
C ASP A 190 -26.05 -5.66 -15.87
N GLY A 191 -25.41 -4.51 -15.66
CA GLY A 191 -25.70 -3.28 -16.39
C GLY A 191 -24.55 -2.84 -17.31
N PRO A 192 -24.81 -2.37 -18.54
CA PRO A 192 -23.77 -1.82 -19.38
C PRO A 192 -23.16 -0.56 -18.73
N ASP A 193 -21.86 -0.37 -18.93
CA ASP A 193 -21.17 0.87 -18.55
C ASP A 193 -21.91 2.09 -19.11
N GLN A 194 -22.27 2.99 -18.21
CA GLN A 194 -22.95 4.22 -18.58
C GLN A 194 -21.92 5.34 -18.72
N THR A 195 -21.77 5.87 -19.94
CA THR A 195 -21.02 7.11 -20.14
C THR A 195 -21.95 8.29 -19.88
N LEU A 196 -21.66 9.01 -18.80
CA LEU A 196 -22.35 10.22 -18.37
C LEU A 196 -21.54 11.44 -18.79
N LEU A 197 -22.23 12.51 -19.17
CA LEU A 197 -21.59 13.77 -19.53
C LEU A 197 -21.80 14.79 -18.43
N VAL A 198 -20.71 15.16 -17.76
CA VAL A 198 -20.76 16.09 -16.62
C VAL A 198 -20.33 17.48 -17.09
N PRO A 199 -21.25 18.46 -17.13
CA PRO A 199 -20.92 19.80 -17.58
C PRO A 199 -20.05 20.54 -16.54
N PRO A 200 -19.12 21.41 -16.98
CA PRO A 200 -18.35 22.24 -16.07
C PRO A 200 -19.27 23.25 -15.34
N GLY A 201 -18.99 23.52 -14.08
CA GLY A 201 -19.77 24.46 -13.28
C GLY A 201 -19.47 24.36 -11.79
N ASN A 202 -20.15 25.16 -10.98
CA ASN A 202 -19.98 25.16 -9.53
C ASN A 202 -20.30 23.79 -8.89
N PHE A 203 -21.24 23.03 -9.44
CA PHE A 203 -21.50 21.65 -8.99
C PHE A 203 -20.26 20.76 -9.13
N ALA A 204 -19.68 20.71 -10.33
CA ALA A 204 -18.49 19.88 -10.59
C ALA A 204 -17.25 20.39 -9.83
N ALA A 205 -17.10 21.72 -9.71
CA ALA A 205 -16.02 22.31 -8.93
C ALA A 205 -16.12 21.96 -7.43
N ARG A 206 -17.34 21.93 -6.85
CA ARG A 206 -17.57 21.44 -5.49
C ARG A 206 -17.22 19.96 -5.38
N ALA A 207 -17.66 19.12 -6.31
CA ALA A 207 -17.38 17.69 -6.30
C ALA A 207 -15.86 17.41 -6.30
N VAL A 208 -15.11 18.00 -7.25
CA VAL A 208 -13.64 17.90 -7.29
C VAL A 208 -13.04 18.38 -5.97
N SER A 209 -13.49 19.52 -5.43
CA SER A 209 -12.97 20.08 -4.17
C SER A 209 -13.15 19.13 -2.98
N TRP A 210 -14.31 18.48 -2.87
CA TRP A 210 -14.58 17.50 -1.80
C TRP A 210 -13.78 16.20 -1.98
N HIS A 211 -13.51 15.78 -3.21
CA HIS A 211 -12.58 14.67 -3.47
C HIS A 211 -11.14 15.02 -3.10
N LEU A 212 -10.67 16.23 -3.37
CA LEU A 212 -9.36 16.69 -2.87
C LEU A 212 -9.29 16.64 -1.34
N MET A 213 -10.39 16.98 -0.66
CA MET A 213 -10.50 16.84 0.78
C MET A 213 -10.45 15.36 1.23
N ALA A 214 -11.07 14.45 0.48
CA ALA A 214 -10.97 13.01 0.72
C ALA A 214 -9.53 12.48 0.55
N CYS A 215 -8.77 12.99 -0.42
CA CYS A 215 -7.36 12.64 -0.60
C CYS A 215 -6.52 13.12 0.61
N ALA A 216 -6.83 14.30 1.16
CA ALA A 216 -6.20 14.79 2.38
C ALA A 216 -6.59 13.94 3.61
N ALA A 217 -7.86 13.55 3.74
CA ALA A 217 -8.32 12.64 4.80
C ALA A 217 -7.62 11.27 4.72
N GLN A 218 -7.40 10.73 3.51
CA GLN A 218 -6.64 9.50 3.30
C GLN A 218 -5.20 9.62 3.80
N SER A 219 -4.57 10.79 3.62
CA SER A 219 -3.23 11.05 4.16
C SER A 219 -3.21 11.01 5.69
N ASP A 220 -4.26 11.53 6.33
CA ASP A 220 -4.41 11.50 7.79
C ASP A 220 -4.63 10.08 8.33
N VAL A 221 -5.42 9.25 7.63
CA VAL A 221 -5.61 7.84 7.98
C VAL A 221 -4.27 7.09 7.91
N GLN A 222 -3.52 7.25 6.81
CA GLN A 222 -2.20 6.63 6.65
C GLN A 222 -1.22 7.09 7.72
N ARG A 223 -1.23 8.38 8.06
CA ARG A 223 -0.39 8.96 9.10
C ARG A 223 -0.72 8.36 10.47
N ARG A 224 -2.00 8.25 10.83
CA ARG A 224 -2.44 7.65 12.10
C ARG A 224 -2.12 6.15 12.21
N GLN A 225 -2.02 5.45 11.09
CA GLN A 225 -1.54 4.06 11.08
C GLN A 225 -0.04 3.95 11.38
N GLN A 226 0.76 4.94 10.97
CA GLN A 226 2.21 4.99 11.22
C GLN A 226 2.54 5.58 12.61
N ASP A 227 1.78 6.60 13.02
CA ASP A 227 1.90 7.30 14.30
C ASP A 227 0.49 7.52 14.88
N PRO A 228 -0.01 6.60 15.73
CA PRO A 228 -1.33 6.71 16.34
C PRO A 228 -1.51 7.96 17.21
N GLN A 229 -0.43 8.59 17.65
CA GLN A 229 -0.48 9.82 18.45
C GLN A 229 -0.47 11.10 17.59
N SER A 230 -0.38 10.97 16.27
CA SER A 230 -0.31 12.12 15.37
C SER A 230 -1.57 12.98 15.45
N GLN A 231 -1.38 14.25 15.80
CA GLN A 231 -2.46 15.26 15.84
C GLN A 231 -2.47 16.16 14.59
N ARG A 232 -1.60 15.89 13.62
CA ARG A 232 -1.56 16.64 12.35
C ARG A 232 -2.74 16.19 11.48
N SER A 233 -3.45 17.16 10.93
CA SER A 233 -4.42 16.93 9.86
C SER A 233 -4.00 17.69 8.60
N ASP A 234 -4.02 17.00 7.47
CA ASP A 234 -3.87 17.56 6.13
C ASP A 234 -5.19 18.12 5.59
N MET A 235 -6.33 17.75 6.19
CA MET A 235 -7.62 18.38 5.88
C MET A 235 -7.57 19.88 6.27
N THR A 236 -8.19 20.75 5.46
CA THR A 236 -8.05 22.20 5.66
C THR A 236 -9.35 22.96 5.45
N ASN A 237 -9.57 23.99 6.27
CA ASN A 237 -10.70 24.90 6.15
C ASN A 237 -10.35 26.23 5.47
N SER A 238 -9.06 26.60 5.45
CA SER A 238 -8.50 27.74 4.72
C SER A 238 -7.01 27.51 4.45
N GLY A 239 -6.72 26.64 3.49
CA GLY A 239 -5.37 26.26 3.12
C GLY A 239 -5.25 25.82 1.66
N THR A 240 -4.03 25.49 1.28
CA THR A 240 -3.67 25.12 -0.09
C THR A 240 -3.23 23.66 -0.18
N PHE A 241 -3.74 22.99 -1.20
CA PHE A 241 -3.24 21.71 -1.69
C PHE A 241 -2.34 21.94 -2.90
N ILE A 242 -1.27 21.15 -2.98
CA ILE A 242 -0.42 21.05 -4.17
C ILE A 242 -0.49 19.61 -4.67
N MET A 243 -0.67 19.46 -5.98
CA MET A 243 -0.79 18.16 -6.63
C MET A 243 -0.14 18.16 -8.00
N LYS A 244 0.13 16.97 -8.52
CA LYS A 244 0.42 16.80 -9.95
C LYS A 244 -0.88 16.89 -10.75
N ASP A 245 -0.80 17.56 -11.89
CA ASP A 245 -1.86 17.65 -12.89
C ASP A 245 -1.26 17.48 -14.30
N PRO A 246 -0.88 16.24 -14.67
CA PRO A 246 -0.30 15.97 -15.98
C PRO A 246 -1.23 16.41 -17.11
N GLY A 247 -0.70 17.22 -18.04
CA GLY A 247 -1.50 17.80 -19.12
C GLY A 247 -2.42 18.96 -18.69
N GLY A 248 -2.39 19.36 -17.42
CA GLY A 248 -3.23 20.44 -16.89
C GLY A 248 -4.73 20.13 -16.95
N ARG A 249 -5.11 18.84 -16.85
CA ARG A 249 -6.48 18.39 -17.12
C ARG A 249 -7.44 18.85 -16.04
N ILE A 250 -7.07 18.75 -14.77
CA ILE A 250 -7.89 19.25 -13.65
C ILE A 250 -7.98 20.78 -13.74
N TYR A 251 -6.88 21.48 -14.01
CA TYR A 251 -6.92 22.91 -14.26
C TYR A 251 -7.88 23.26 -15.40
N ASN A 252 -7.77 22.59 -16.55
CA ASN A 252 -8.58 22.90 -17.73
C ASN A 252 -10.06 22.64 -17.43
N PHE A 253 -10.37 21.56 -16.72
CA PHE A 253 -11.73 21.23 -16.28
C PHE A 253 -12.30 22.30 -15.33
N LEU A 254 -11.56 22.69 -14.30
CA LEU A 254 -11.99 23.76 -13.38
C LEU A 254 -12.12 25.10 -14.11
N ASN A 255 -11.17 25.44 -14.98
CA ASN A 255 -11.15 26.70 -15.72
C ASN A 255 -12.25 26.78 -16.80
N ALA A 256 -12.81 25.66 -17.23
CA ALA A 256 -13.98 25.62 -18.11
C ALA A 256 -15.28 26.02 -17.40
N ASN A 257 -15.29 26.14 -16.07
CA ASN A 257 -16.45 26.63 -15.33
C ASN A 257 -16.78 28.08 -15.76
N PRO A 258 -18.00 28.34 -16.26
CA PRO A 258 -18.58 29.66 -16.50
C PRO A 258 -18.25 30.78 -15.50
N MET A 259 -18.17 30.42 -14.22
CA MET A 259 -18.00 31.33 -13.09
C MET A 259 -16.53 31.63 -12.76
N VAL A 260 -15.58 30.99 -13.46
CA VAL A 260 -14.15 31.22 -13.22
C VAL A 260 -13.71 32.54 -13.84
N MET A 261 -12.95 33.29 -13.06
CA MET A 261 -12.47 34.62 -13.40
C MET A 261 -11.03 34.83 -12.93
N GLY A 262 -10.39 35.91 -13.42
CA GLY A 262 -9.10 36.35 -12.91
C GLY A 262 -9.20 36.94 -11.49
N ARG A 263 -8.32 36.51 -10.59
CA ARG A 263 -8.21 36.91 -9.19
C ARG A 263 -6.82 37.43 -8.89
N MET A 264 -6.72 38.51 -8.11
CA MET A 264 -5.41 39.05 -7.74
C MET A 264 -4.87 38.32 -6.51
N SER A 265 -3.79 37.56 -6.69
CA SER A 265 -3.16 36.80 -5.62
C SER A 265 -1.65 36.72 -5.83
N THR A 266 -0.91 36.58 -4.73
CA THR A 266 0.55 36.37 -4.71
C THR A 266 0.93 34.99 -4.19
N HIS A 267 -0.03 34.08 -4.04
CA HIS A 267 0.25 32.72 -3.60
C HIS A 267 1.04 31.97 -4.66
N TYR A 268 2.20 31.44 -4.29
CA TYR A 268 3.07 30.66 -5.19
C TYR A 268 3.46 31.36 -6.49
N GLU A 269 3.48 32.70 -6.52
CA GLU A 269 3.81 33.50 -7.71
C GLU A 269 5.13 33.05 -8.36
N GLU A 270 6.10 32.64 -7.55
CA GLU A 270 7.41 32.19 -8.00
C GLU A 270 7.41 30.77 -8.64
N ARG A 271 6.34 29.99 -8.45
CA ARG A 271 6.18 28.62 -8.97
C ARG A 271 5.22 28.53 -10.15
N LEU A 272 4.50 29.61 -10.49
CA LEU A 272 3.57 29.61 -11.60
C LEU A 272 4.27 29.38 -12.94
N ASP A 273 3.52 28.82 -13.88
CA ASP A 273 3.97 28.61 -15.26
C ASP A 273 3.89 29.89 -16.13
N HIS A 274 3.31 30.97 -15.59
CA HIS A 274 3.13 32.24 -16.26
C HIS A 274 3.52 33.45 -15.41
N ASN A 275 3.58 34.64 -16.03
CA ASN A 275 3.87 35.92 -15.36
C ASN A 275 2.78 36.98 -15.60
N ASN A 276 1.52 36.55 -15.70
CA ASN A 276 0.37 37.45 -15.94
C ASN A 276 0.11 38.35 -14.73
N LYS A 277 0.32 39.66 -14.88
CA LYS A 277 0.23 40.63 -13.79
C LYS A 277 -0.68 41.81 -14.13
N LEU A 278 -1.38 42.31 -13.11
CA LEU A 278 -2.06 43.60 -13.13
C LEU A 278 -1.38 44.50 -12.08
N GLY A 279 -0.59 45.47 -12.55
CA GLY A 279 0.31 46.22 -11.68
C GLY A 279 1.41 45.32 -11.10
N SER A 280 1.54 45.29 -9.77
CA SER A 280 2.51 44.44 -9.07
C SER A 280 1.97 43.09 -8.61
N LYS A 281 0.71 42.76 -8.96
CA LYS A 281 0.02 41.56 -8.48
C LYS A 281 -0.26 40.59 -9.61
N THR A 282 -0.04 39.31 -9.35
CA THR A 282 -0.30 38.23 -10.29
C THR A 282 -1.80 37.95 -10.39
N ILE A 283 -2.27 37.68 -11.61
CA ILE A 283 -3.65 37.29 -11.86
C ILE A 283 -3.69 35.76 -11.96
N GLN A 284 -4.40 35.13 -11.03
CA GLN A 284 -4.63 33.68 -10.96
C GLN A 284 -6.10 33.34 -11.23
N ARG A 285 -6.45 32.06 -11.40
CA ARG A 285 -7.84 31.64 -11.68
C ARG A 285 -8.61 31.29 -10.41
N GLY A 286 -9.92 31.48 -10.45
CA GLY A 286 -10.79 31.02 -9.36
C GLY A 286 -12.25 31.42 -9.54
N CYS A 287 -13.13 30.81 -8.75
CA CYS A 287 -14.57 31.07 -8.74
C CYS A 287 -15.11 31.28 -7.32
N ASP A 288 -16.26 31.95 -7.22
CA ASP A 288 -16.99 32.08 -5.97
C ASP A 288 -18.14 31.07 -5.93
N ASP A 289 -18.36 30.51 -4.74
CA ASP A 289 -19.50 29.71 -4.34
C ASP A 289 -20.31 30.54 -3.34
N TYR A 290 -21.36 31.23 -3.81
CA TYR A 290 -22.19 32.07 -2.96
C TYR A 290 -23.08 31.23 -2.03
N GLN A 291 -23.27 29.94 -2.30
CA GLN A 291 -23.95 29.04 -1.36
C GLN A 291 -23.01 28.52 -0.28
N ASN A 292 -21.70 28.81 -0.35
CA ASN A 292 -20.73 28.39 0.64
C ASN A 292 -20.71 26.85 0.86
N LYS A 293 -20.75 26.09 -0.24
CA LYS A 293 -20.80 24.62 -0.29
C LYS A 293 -19.44 23.97 -0.64
N LEU A 294 -18.37 24.75 -0.67
CA LEU A 294 -17.00 24.27 -0.78
C LEU A 294 -16.52 23.69 0.58
N PRO A 295 -15.47 22.84 0.59
CA PRO A 295 -14.94 22.22 1.81
C PRO A 295 -14.18 23.19 2.73
N GLY A 296 -13.85 24.40 2.24
CA GLY A 296 -13.28 25.48 3.05
C GLY A 296 -14.31 26.53 3.43
N GLY A 297 -14.13 27.15 4.59
CA GLY A 297 -15.07 28.14 5.12
C GLY A 297 -15.00 29.46 4.34
N GLY A 298 -16.06 29.78 3.58
CA GLY A 298 -16.36 31.08 2.97
C GLY A 298 -16.39 31.16 1.44
N GLY A 299 -16.49 30.02 0.75
CA GLY A 299 -17.09 30.00 -0.59
C GLY A 299 -16.26 30.67 -1.68
N ALA A 300 -14.93 30.56 -1.64
CA ALA A 300 -14.07 30.91 -2.77
C ALA A 300 -13.03 29.82 -3.03
N LEU A 301 -12.84 29.50 -4.32
CA LEU A 301 -11.83 28.58 -4.83
C LEU A 301 -10.82 29.38 -5.67
N LEU A 302 -9.54 29.22 -5.36
CA LEU A 302 -8.41 29.78 -6.12
C LEU A 302 -7.53 28.63 -6.59
N PHE A 303 -7.14 28.62 -7.85
CA PHE A 303 -6.27 27.58 -8.40
C PHE A 303 -5.46 28.12 -9.57
N ASP A 304 -4.28 27.54 -9.81
CA ASP A 304 -3.51 27.87 -11.00
C ASP A 304 -2.46 26.84 -11.35
N LYS A 305 -2.03 26.86 -12.61
CA LYS A 305 -0.95 26.02 -13.11
C LYS A 305 0.38 26.45 -12.50
N MET A 306 1.15 25.45 -12.13
CA MET A 306 2.52 25.59 -11.67
C MET A 306 3.46 24.90 -12.65
N ARG A 307 4.75 25.22 -12.55
CA ARG A 307 5.80 24.55 -13.33
C ARG A 307 5.81 23.05 -13.03
N ASN A 308 6.40 22.26 -13.93
CA ASN A 308 6.55 20.80 -13.79
C ASN A 308 5.23 20.02 -13.75
N GLY A 309 4.18 20.54 -14.39
CA GLY A 309 2.87 19.88 -14.44
C GLY A 309 2.20 19.78 -13.07
N GLU A 310 2.38 20.80 -12.23
CA GLU A 310 1.77 20.90 -10.90
C GLU A 310 0.57 21.86 -10.93
N LEU A 311 -0.34 21.69 -9.98
CA LEU A 311 -1.50 22.53 -9.75
C LEU A 311 -1.55 22.86 -8.25
N PHE A 312 -1.77 24.12 -7.91
CA PHE A 312 -2.22 24.45 -6.55
C PHE A 312 -3.72 24.73 -6.55
N VAL A 313 -4.37 24.33 -5.46
CA VAL A 313 -5.78 24.62 -5.18
C VAL A 313 -5.90 25.13 -3.76
N LYS A 314 -6.54 26.28 -3.58
CA LYS A 314 -6.70 26.95 -2.30
C LYS A 314 -8.16 27.30 -2.02
N PHE A 315 -8.59 27.03 -0.80
CA PHE A 315 -9.90 27.44 -0.31
C PHE A 315 -9.80 28.71 0.55
N GLU A 316 -10.64 29.69 0.27
CA GLU A 316 -10.62 31.00 0.92
C GLU A 316 -11.99 31.43 1.42
N HIS A 317 -11.98 32.31 2.44
CA HIS A 317 -13.20 32.84 3.03
C HIS A 317 -13.92 33.90 2.18
N ALA A 318 -13.14 34.64 1.39
CA ALA A 318 -13.64 35.57 0.39
C ALA A 318 -12.47 35.82 -0.54
N GLY A 319 -12.66 35.68 -1.85
CA GLY A 319 -11.58 35.99 -2.78
C GLY A 319 -11.48 37.48 -3.10
N THR A 320 -10.45 37.83 -3.85
CA THR A 320 -10.22 39.17 -4.42
C THR A 320 -10.46 39.17 -5.93
N PRO A 321 -11.72 39.06 -6.39
CA PRO A 321 -12.02 39.08 -7.81
C PRO A 321 -11.58 40.41 -8.43
N SER A 322 -11.13 40.39 -9.68
CA SER A 322 -10.81 41.63 -10.38
C SER A 322 -12.07 42.46 -10.59
N ILE A 323 -11.99 43.76 -10.32
CA ILE A 323 -13.08 44.73 -10.54
C ILE A 323 -13.42 44.84 -12.05
N THR A 324 -12.50 44.40 -12.93
CA THR A 324 -12.65 44.43 -14.39
C THR A 324 -12.90 43.06 -15.03
N ALA A 325 -12.94 41.97 -14.25
CA ALA A 325 -13.17 40.64 -14.80
C ALA A 325 -14.59 40.48 -15.35
N ARG A 326 -14.71 39.78 -16.49
CA ARG A 326 -15.98 39.36 -17.10
C ARG A 326 -16.11 37.84 -17.00
N GLU A 327 -17.30 37.37 -16.65
CA GLU A 327 -17.68 35.96 -16.83
C GLU A 327 -18.10 35.75 -18.29
N GLY A 328 -17.99 34.51 -18.79
CA GLY A 328 -18.18 34.19 -20.20
C GLY A 328 -19.58 34.52 -20.77
N HIS A 329 -20.55 34.84 -19.92
CA HIS A 329 -21.97 34.96 -20.29
C HIS A 329 -22.57 36.37 -20.09
N GLU A 330 -21.76 37.39 -19.74
CA GLU A 330 -22.29 38.66 -19.21
C GLU A 330 -22.37 39.84 -20.21
N GLY A 331 -23.46 40.62 -20.10
CA GLY A 331 -23.64 41.94 -20.76
C GLY A 331 -23.21 43.14 -19.89
N ARG A 332 -23.11 44.35 -20.46
CA ARG A 332 -22.54 45.57 -19.83
C ARG A 332 -23.15 45.99 -18.48
N LEU A 333 -24.45 45.72 -18.23
CA LEU A 333 -25.13 46.06 -16.97
C LEU A 333 -24.71 45.14 -15.81
N HIS A 334 -24.32 43.89 -16.10
CA HIS A 334 -23.86 42.92 -15.10
C HIS A 334 -22.47 43.28 -14.56
N THR A 335 -21.59 43.80 -15.43
CA THR A 335 -20.24 44.26 -15.04
C THR A 335 -20.25 45.37 -13.98
N ALA A 336 -21.24 46.27 -14.00
CA ALA A 336 -21.35 47.36 -13.02
C ALA A 336 -21.80 46.89 -11.63
N ASN A 337 -22.74 45.96 -11.55
CA ASN A 337 -23.17 45.34 -10.29
C ASN A 337 -22.06 44.50 -9.67
N ARG A 338 -21.20 43.91 -10.51
CA ARG A 338 -20.06 43.10 -10.09
C ARG A 338 -18.92 43.89 -9.47
N ALA A 339 -18.66 45.12 -9.93
CA ALA A 339 -17.67 45.99 -9.28
C ALA A 339 -18.03 46.24 -7.81
N VAL A 340 -19.32 46.37 -7.49
CA VAL A 340 -19.82 46.53 -6.12
C VAL A 340 -19.61 45.25 -5.30
N LEU A 341 -19.89 44.07 -5.87
CA LEU A 341 -19.66 42.77 -5.23
C LEU A 341 -18.18 42.45 -5.02
N ALA A 342 -17.33 42.82 -5.98
CA ALA A 342 -15.88 42.66 -5.87
C ALA A 342 -15.34 43.50 -4.70
N LEU A 343 -15.81 44.74 -4.54
CA LEU A 343 -15.46 45.60 -3.41
C LEU A 343 -15.94 45.02 -2.07
N ASP A 344 -17.13 44.41 -2.02
CA ASP A 344 -17.62 43.74 -0.81
C ASP A 344 -16.78 42.50 -0.46
N ARG A 345 -16.45 41.66 -1.44
CA ARG A 345 -15.54 40.52 -1.24
C ARG A 345 -14.15 40.97 -0.81
N TRP A 346 -13.63 42.09 -1.34
CA TRP A 346 -12.37 42.67 -0.86
C TRP A 346 -12.48 43.16 0.59
N ARG A 347 -13.62 43.73 0.99
CA ARG A 347 -13.90 44.13 2.38
C ARG A 347 -13.94 42.91 3.29
N GLN A 348 -14.70 41.87 2.94
CA GLN A 348 -14.78 40.60 3.69
C GLN A 348 -13.40 39.93 3.80
N HIS A 349 -12.65 39.87 2.71
CA HIS A 349 -11.28 39.35 2.69
C HIS A 349 -10.36 40.17 3.63
N THR A 350 -10.45 41.50 3.60
CA THR A 350 -9.65 42.39 4.47
C THR A 350 -10.01 42.24 5.95
N LEU A 351 -11.30 42.16 6.28
CA LEU A 351 -11.77 41.94 7.65
C LEU A 351 -11.34 40.56 8.18
N SER A 352 -11.51 39.50 7.37
CA SER A 352 -11.06 38.15 7.75
C SER A 352 -9.54 38.08 7.99
N PHE A 353 -8.75 38.86 7.25
CA PHE A 353 -7.32 38.98 7.45
C PHE A 353 -6.97 39.71 8.76
N LEU A 354 -7.71 40.75 9.11
CA LEU A 354 -7.57 41.46 10.40
C LEU A 354 -7.93 40.56 11.59
N ASP A 355 -9.03 39.82 11.50
CA ASP A 355 -9.43 38.86 12.53
C ASP A 355 -8.41 37.73 12.68
N SER A 356 -7.82 37.27 11.57
CA SER A 356 -6.73 36.28 11.59
C SER A 356 -5.44 36.77 12.25
N ARG A 357 -5.24 38.09 12.38
CA ARG A 357 -4.09 38.71 13.07
C ARG A 357 -4.33 38.95 14.56
N GLY A 358 -5.60 39.04 15.01
CA GLY A 358 -5.97 39.29 16.40
C GLY A 358 -6.29 38.03 17.22
N ALA A 359 -6.57 36.90 16.57
CA ALA A 359 -6.89 35.64 17.25
C ALA A 359 -5.64 34.94 17.79
N HIS A 360 -5.32 35.14 19.08
CA HIS A 360 -4.29 34.41 19.83
C HIS A 360 -4.88 33.37 20.80
N GLY A 361 -6.06 32.81 20.50
CA GLY A 361 -6.65 31.67 21.23
C GLY A 361 -6.60 30.38 20.41
N PRO A 362 -6.39 29.21 21.02
CA PRO A 362 -6.46 27.92 20.33
C PRO A 362 -7.93 27.61 20.08
N ASP A 363 -8.43 27.94 18.88
CA ASP A 363 -9.64 27.31 18.38
C ASP A 363 -9.24 25.92 17.85
N PRO A 364 -9.59 24.82 18.55
CA PRO A 364 -9.20 23.47 18.15
C PRO A 364 -9.76 23.06 16.78
N HIS A 365 -10.77 23.78 16.27
CA HIS A 365 -11.35 23.52 14.95
C HIS A 365 -10.73 24.37 13.83
N LYS A 366 -9.86 25.33 14.17
CA LYS A 366 -9.24 26.23 13.19
C LYS A 366 -7.84 25.74 12.85
N ILE A 367 -7.72 24.95 11.78
CA ILE A 367 -6.44 24.46 11.28
C ILE A 367 -5.63 25.64 10.71
N VAL A 368 -4.65 26.13 11.48
CA VAL A 368 -3.87 27.34 11.16
C VAL A 368 -2.90 27.08 9.99
N ARG A 369 -2.88 28.01 9.02
CA ARG A 369 -2.06 28.04 7.79
C ARG A 369 -0.59 27.61 7.98
N GLN A 370 -0.15 26.57 7.25
CA GLN A 370 1.16 25.90 7.40
C GLN A 370 2.09 25.98 6.18
N GLU A 371 1.66 26.61 5.09
CA GLU A 371 2.29 26.52 3.76
C GLU A 371 3.77 26.96 3.73
N HIS A 372 4.11 28.04 4.43
CA HIS A 372 5.47 28.60 4.38
C HIS A 372 6.31 28.16 5.57
N LEU A 373 7.59 27.89 5.31
CA LEU A 373 8.60 27.53 6.31
C LEU A 373 8.62 28.47 7.55
N HIS A 374 8.46 29.77 7.33
CA HIS A 374 8.55 30.80 8.38
C HIS A 374 7.25 31.04 9.14
N LYS A 375 6.24 30.20 8.93
CA LYS A 375 4.90 30.24 9.55
C LYS A 375 4.51 28.82 10.00
N GLY A 376 3.48 28.74 10.83
CA GLY A 376 2.90 27.48 11.28
C GLY A 376 3.92 26.54 11.93
N GLU A 377 3.71 25.25 11.72
CA GLU A 377 4.47 24.15 12.34
C GLU A 377 5.94 24.05 11.91
N MET A 378 6.34 24.61 10.77
CA MET A 378 7.74 24.58 10.32
C MET A 378 8.60 25.67 10.97
N LYS A 379 7.95 26.68 11.57
CA LYS A 379 8.64 27.87 12.05
C LYS A 379 9.60 27.56 13.20
N GLN A 380 9.08 26.97 14.28
CA GLN A 380 9.87 26.67 15.48
C GLN A 380 10.91 25.56 15.27
N PRO A 381 10.62 24.42 14.60
CA PRO A 381 11.61 23.36 14.47
C PRO A 381 12.68 23.62 13.41
N ILE A 382 12.40 24.48 12.42
CA ILE A 382 13.30 24.67 11.27
C ILE A 382 13.66 26.13 11.03
N TYR A 383 12.69 27.02 10.78
CA TYR A 383 13.00 28.39 10.38
C TYR A 383 13.72 29.20 11.47
N ASP A 384 13.25 29.17 12.72
CA ASP A 384 13.86 29.91 13.81
C ASP A 384 15.28 29.36 14.14
N PRO A 385 15.50 28.03 14.19
CA PRO A 385 16.84 27.44 14.27
C PRO A 385 17.73 27.81 13.08
N TYR A 386 17.20 27.87 11.85
CA TYR A 386 17.98 28.31 10.69
C TYR A 386 18.46 29.75 10.84
N VAL A 387 17.59 30.66 11.30
CA VAL A 387 17.98 32.05 11.61
C VAL A 387 19.03 32.10 12.71
N ALA A 388 18.98 31.19 13.70
CA ALA A 388 20.00 31.09 14.75
C ALA A 388 21.35 30.63 14.18
N VAL A 389 21.38 29.59 13.33
CA VAL A 389 22.59 29.12 12.64
C VAL A 389 23.20 30.25 11.79
N LEU A 390 22.38 30.97 11.03
CA LEU A 390 22.84 32.13 10.25
C LEU A 390 23.45 33.23 11.13
N ARG A 391 22.89 33.47 12.32
CA ARG A 391 23.44 34.45 13.26
C ARG A 391 24.80 33.99 13.81
N SER A 392 24.94 32.71 14.14
CA SER A 392 26.22 32.12 14.58
C SER A 392 27.27 32.16 13.45
N ALA A 393 26.87 31.89 12.21
CA ALA A 393 27.74 32.02 11.03
C ALA A 393 28.16 33.48 10.75
N GLN A 394 27.31 34.46 11.08
CA GLN A 394 27.66 35.88 11.01
C GLN A 394 28.67 36.29 12.09
N GLN A 395 28.52 35.77 13.31
CA GLN A 395 29.41 36.08 14.43
C GLN A 395 30.81 35.50 14.22
N THR A 396 30.92 34.39 13.49
CA THR A 396 32.19 33.74 13.12
C THR A 396 32.83 34.31 11.86
N GLY A 397 32.15 35.21 11.15
CA GLY A 397 32.65 35.79 9.90
C GLY A 397 32.54 34.87 8.68
N LEU A 398 31.92 33.69 8.79
CA LEU A 398 31.69 32.77 7.66
C LEU A 398 30.77 33.38 6.59
N ILE A 399 29.84 34.23 7.02
CA ILE A 399 28.95 35.00 6.14
C ILE A 399 28.80 36.43 6.63
N THR A 400 28.53 37.36 5.73
CA THR A 400 28.25 38.76 6.04
C THR A 400 26.80 38.96 6.51
N LYS A 401 26.52 40.11 7.14
CA LYS A 401 25.14 40.53 7.48
C LYS A 401 24.24 40.66 6.25
N LYS A 402 24.80 41.05 5.09
CA LYS A 402 24.06 41.18 3.84
C LYS A 402 23.67 39.81 3.30
N GLU A 403 24.62 38.88 3.20
CA GLU A 403 24.38 37.51 2.77
C GLU A 403 23.36 36.80 3.68
N GLY A 404 23.48 36.92 5.00
CA GLY A 404 22.48 36.31 5.89
C GLY A 404 21.06 36.87 5.72
N LYS A 405 20.90 38.16 5.39
CA LYS A 405 19.57 38.73 5.04
C LYS A 405 19.04 38.17 3.73
N GLU A 406 19.90 38.02 2.72
CA GLU A 406 19.54 37.42 1.43
C GLU A 406 19.15 35.95 1.61
N MET A 407 19.91 35.17 2.39
CA MET A 407 19.59 33.77 2.71
C MET A 407 18.26 33.63 3.45
N ILE A 408 17.92 34.57 4.36
CA ILE A 408 16.60 34.61 5.00
C ILE A 408 15.50 34.91 3.99
N ALA A 409 15.72 35.86 3.06
CA ALA A 409 14.76 36.17 2.02
C ALA A 409 14.54 34.95 1.10
N MET A 410 15.61 34.26 0.70
CA MET A 410 15.55 33.04 -0.09
C MET A 410 14.82 31.91 0.64
N ALA A 411 15.07 31.71 1.93
CA ALA A 411 14.34 30.71 2.72
C ALA A 411 12.84 31.01 2.85
N LYS A 412 12.44 32.30 2.86
CA LYS A 412 11.02 32.67 2.87
C LYS A 412 10.33 32.41 1.53
N THR A 413 11.05 32.58 0.42
CA THR A 413 10.50 32.44 -0.95
C THR A 413 10.58 31.01 -1.46
N HIS A 414 11.72 30.32 -1.26
CA HIS A 414 12.02 29.00 -1.81
C HIS A 414 11.99 27.88 -0.76
N GLY A 415 11.82 28.19 0.52
CA GLY A 415 11.58 27.20 1.55
C GLY A 415 12.76 26.28 1.86
N LEU A 416 12.47 25.00 2.15
CA LEU A 416 13.46 23.97 2.51
C LEU A 416 14.64 23.84 1.54
N PRO A 417 14.46 23.83 0.20
CA PRO A 417 15.60 23.81 -0.73
C PRO A 417 16.61 24.94 -0.48
N ALA A 418 16.14 26.17 -0.23
CA ALA A 418 17.03 27.29 0.07
C ALA A 418 17.69 27.19 1.45
N VAL A 419 17.02 26.58 2.43
CA VAL A 419 17.63 26.28 3.74
C VAL A 419 18.75 25.24 3.58
N GLN A 420 18.48 24.13 2.90
CA GLN A 420 19.47 23.06 2.69
C GLN A 420 20.66 23.55 1.86
N ALA A 421 20.42 24.34 0.81
CA ALA A 421 21.48 24.99 0.04
C ALA A 421 22.27 25.98 0.91
N GLY A 422 21.59 26.75 1.74
CA GLY A 422 22.21 27.70 2.67
C GLY A 422 23.11 27.02 3.70
N LEU A 423 22.64 25.94 4.32
CA LEU A 423 23.43 25.14 5.27
C LEU A 423 24.67 24.54 4.59
N SER A 424 24.50 23.95 3.40
CA SER A 424 25.62 23.37 2.66
C SER A 424 26.65 24.42 2.25
N GLY A 425 26.21 25.63 1.89
CA GLY A 425 27.09 26.76 1.63
C GLY A 425 27.86 27.23 2.87
N ILE A 426 27.23 27.22 4.05
CA ILE A 426 27.90 27.55 5.32
C ILE A 426 28.92 26.47 5.69
N ASP A 427 28.56 25.19 5.54
CA ASP A 427 29.44 24.07 5.84
C ASP A 427 30.69 24.09 4.94
N ALA A 428 30.53 24.38 3.64
CA ALA A 428 31.64 24.52 2.71
C ALA A 428 32.57 25.68 3.09
N ARG A 429 32.02 26.83 3.49
CA ARG A 429 32.82 27.98 3.96
C ARG A 429 33.51 27.70 5.28
N ARG A 430 32.87 26.96 6.19
CA ARG A 430 33.46 26.53 7.45
C ARG A 430 34.68 25.64 7.19
N LEU A 431 34.56 24.66 6.30
CA LEU A 431 35.67 23.78 5.92
C LEU A 431 36.82 24.53 5.24
N ALA A 432 36.52 25.62 4.52
CA ALA A 432 37.50 26.50 3.91
C ALA A 432 38.06 27.59 4.85
N SER A 433 37.56 27.68 6.09
CA SER A 433 38.04 28.63 7.09
C SER A 433 39.46 28.25 7.55
N PRO A 434 40.32 29.22 7.93
CA PRO A 434 41.65 28.92 8.47
C PRO A 434 41.63 28.08 9.76
N GLU A 435 40.54 28.15 10.53
CA GLU A 435 40.38 27.43 11.80
C GLU A 435 39.02 26.69 11.84
N PRO A 436 38.86 25.62 11.04
CA PRO A 436 37.57 24.92 10.88
C PRO A 436 37.11 24.20 12.16
N ASP A 437 38.06 23.91 13.06
CA ASP A 437 37.86 23.22 14.34
C ASP A 437 37.78 24.17 15.54
N SER A 438 37.78 25.49 15.30
CA SER A 438 37.56 26.46 16.39
C SER A 438 36.20 26.21 17.07
N PRO A 439 36.07 26.44 18.40
CA PRO A 439 34.81 26.24 19.11
C PRO A 439 33.62 26.96 18.47
N ALA A 440 33.88 28.13 17.86
CA ALA A 440 32.86 28.90 17.18
C ALA A 440 32.43 28.28 15.84
N CYS A 441 33.37 27.72 15.05
CA CYS A 441 33.04 26.96 13.84
C CYS A 441 32.34 25.63 14.16
N GLN A 442 32.74 24.95 15.24
CA GLN A 442 32.09 23.72 15.71
C GLN A 442 30.65 23.99 16.19
N ALA A 443 30.39 25.12 16.85
CA ALA A 443 29.03 25.50 17.25
C ALA A 443 28.11 25.74 16.03
N VAL A 444 28.64 26.32 14.94
CA VAL A 444 27.90 26.45 13.67
C VAL A 444 27.62 25.07 13.07
N ALA A 445 28.62 24.18 13.01
CA ALA A 445 28.47 22.83 12.48
C ALA A 445 27.43 22.01 13.27
N TYR A 446 27.48 22.07 14.60
CA TYR A 446 26.50 21.43 15.47
C TYR A 446 25.08 21.95 15.20
N GLY A 447 24.91 23.27 15.12
CA GLY A 447 23.63 23.89 14.78
C GLY A 447 23.11 23.47 13.40
N SER A 448 23.98 23.41 12.38
CA SER A 448 23.64 22.90 11.05
C SER A 448 23.17 21.44 11.09
N ASN A 449 23.88 20.57 11.82
CA ASN A 449 23.57 19.14 11.91
C ASN A 449 22.25 18.88 12.64
N VAL A 450 22.02 19.54 13.78
CA VAL A 450 20.74 19.48 14.50
C VAL A 450 19.60 19.92 13.59
N LEU A 451 19.79 21.01 12.84
CA LEU A 451 18.78 21.50 11.92
C LEU A 451 18.50 20.53 10.76
N ARG A 452 19.51 19.85 10.22
CA ARG A 452 19.31 18.81 9.19
C ARG A 452 18.49 17.65 9.74
N GLY A 453 18.79 17.19 10.96
CA GLY A 453 17.99 16.17 11.65
C GLY A 453 16.55 16.62 11.89
N ASN A 454 16.34 17.88 12.29
CA ASN A 454 14.99 18.44 12.43
C ASN A 454 14.23 18.50 11.11
N ILE A 455 14.90 18.85 10.00
CA ILE A 455 14.29 18.85 8.67
C ILE A 455 13.86 17.44 8.29
N GLU A 456 14.75 16.46 8.43
CA GLU A 456 14.47 15.06 8.09
C GLU A 456 13.30 14.50 8.92
N ALA A 457 13.37 14.63 10.24
CA ALA A 457 12.31 14.20 11.15
C ALA A 457 10.97 14.87 10.82
N ARG A 458 10.99 16.17 10.49
CA ARG A 458 9.75 16.88 10.17
C ARG A 458 9.18 16.50 8.81
N VAL A 459 10.01 16.33 7.79
CA VAL A 459 9.59 15.85 6.47
C VAL A 459 9.02 14.44 6.59
N LEU A 460 9.66 13.54 7.35
CA LEU A 460 9.15 12.20 7.61
C LEU A 460 7.78 12.24 8.31
N SER A 461 7.62 13.11 9.32
CA SER A 461 6.35 13.29 10.03
C SER A 461 5.19 13.80 9.14
N MET A 462 5.49 14.33 7.95
CA MET A 462 4.50 14.75 6.94
C MET A 462 4.01 13.61 6.04
N GLY A 463 4.51 12.39 6.21
CA GLY A 463 4.00 11.16 5.60
C GLY A 463 4.79 10.75 4.36
N SER A 464 5.24 9.49 4.33
CA SER A 464 6.04 8.92 3.23
C SER A 464 5.33 9.04 1.88
N ASP A 465 4.04 8.74 1.84
CA ASP A 465 3.24 8.71 0.61
C ASP A 465 3.08 10.08 -0.02
N ASN A 466 2.96 11.13 0.80
CA ASN A 466 2.87 12.53 0.36
C ASN A 466 4.22 13.01 -0.17
N ASN A 467 5.32 12.58 0.46
CA ASN A 467 6.67 12.91 0.00
C ASN A 467 7.05 12.19 -1.30
N ALA A 468 6.46 11.02 -1.57
CA ALA A 468 6.69 10.24 -2.79
C ALA A 468 5.94 10.77 -4.03
N LEU A 469 5.21 11.89 -3.95
CA LEU A 469 4.43 12.46 -5.06
C LEU A 469 5.27 13.19 -6.13
N GLY A 470 6.60 13.29 -5.93
CA GLY A 470 7.49 14.00 -6.86
C GLY A 470 7.22 15.52 -6.90
N ILE A 471 6.69 16.09 -5.82
CA ILE A 471 6.44 17.51 -5.64
C ILE A 471 7.53 18.08 -4.71
N GLU A 472 8.16 19.19 -5.11
CA GLU A 472 9.18 19.85 -4.28
C GLU A 472 8.55 20.43 -3.00
N ARG A 473 8.94 19.90 -1.84
CA ARG A 473 8.47 20.37 -0.54
C ARG A 473 9.23 21.61 -0.09
N ARG A 474 8.53 22.75 0.04
CA ARG A 474 9.12 24.01 0.51
C ARG A 474 8.79 24.36 1.97
N GLY A 475 7.74 23.79 2.52
CA GLY A 475 7.27 24.04 3.89
C GLY A 475 6.30 22.97 4.37
N GLY A 476 5.35 23.37 5.23
CA GLY A 476 4.25 22.51 5.70
C GLY A 476 3.11 22.40 4.70
N GLU A 477 3.44 22.45 3.40
CA GLU A 477 2.49 22.32 2.30
C GLU A 477 1.85 20.93 2.33
N VAL A 478 0.54 20.87 2.08
CA VAL A 478 -0.18 19.62 1.94
C VAL A 478 -0.07 19.16 0.49
N HIS A 479 0.52 17.99 0.28
CA HIS A 479 0.71 17.39 -1.03
C HIS A 479 -0.23 16.20 -1.16
N ILE A 480 -1.05 16.17 -2.21
CA ILE A 480 -2.04 15.10 -2.43
C ILE A 480 -1.99 14.59 -3.87
N SER A 481 -2.52 13.38 -4.08
CA SER A 481 -2.80 12.84 -5.42
C SER A 481 -4.31 12.83 -5.65
N PRO A 482 -4.85 13.60 -6.60
CA PRO A 482 -6.26 13.53 -6.96
C PRO A 482 -6.60 12.26 -7.77
N ASP A 483 -5.60 11.58 -8.34
CA ASP A 483 -5.78 10.39 -9.17
C ASP A 483 -6.30 9.19 -8.35
N PRO A 484 -7.57 8.76 -8.56
CA PRO A 484 -8.13 7.63 -7.87
C PRO A 484 -7.48 6.31 -8.24
N ASN A 485 -6.85 6.17 -9.41
CA ASN A 485 -6.18 4.93 -9.85
C ASN A 485 -5.00 4.56 -8.94
N ARG A 486 -4.44 5.54 -8.21
CA ARG A 486 -3.46 5.27 -7.13
C ARG A 486 -4.05 4.40 -6.02
N TYR A 487 -5.36 4.44 -5.83
CA TYR A 487 -6.09 3.72 -4.79
C TYR A 487 -6.90 2.55 -5.38
N VAL A 488 -7.53 2.78 -6.54
CA VAL A 488 -8.30 1.85 -7.37
C VAL A 488 -7.31 1.02 -8.20
N GLY A 489 -6.75 -0.01 -7.58
CA GLY A 489 -5.75 -0.90 -8.19
C GLY A 489 -4.66 -1.32 -7.20
N ALA A 490 -4.27 -0.41 -6.29
CA ALA A 490 -3.37 -0.72 -5.19
C ALA A 490 -3.95 -1.73 -4.18
N ARG A 491 -5.28 -1.95 -4.20
CA ARG A 491 -5.95 -3.02 -3.45
C ARG A 491 -6.15 -4.32 -4.22
N GLN A 492 -5.79 -4.40 -5.50
CA GLN A 492 -5.83 -5.67 -6.25
C GLN A 492 -4.45 -6.35 -6.36
N GLY A 493 -3.42 -5.76 -5.76
CA GLY A 493 -2.13 -6.41 -5.45
C GLY A 493 -1.78 -6.24 -3.97
N GLN A 494 -2.70 -6.55 -3.06
CA GLN A 494 -2.51 -6.38 -1.62
C GLN A 494 -1.34 -7.25 -1.11
N ALA A 495 -0.19 -6.61 -0.92
CA ALA A 495 0.99 -7.22 -0.30
C ALA A 495 0.81 -7.49 1.20
N ILE A 496 -0.26 -6.95 1.82
CA ILE A 496 -0.59 -7.17 3.23
C ILE A 496 -1.89 -8.00 3.34
N VAL A 497 -1.73 -9.28 3.65
CA VAL A 497 -2.83 -10.18 4.00
C VAL A 497 -3.49 -9.67 5.29
N GLN A 498 -4.78 -9.39 5.23
CA GLN A 498 -5.54 -8.86 6.36
C GLN A 498 -6.01 -10.00 7.26
N ALA A 499 -5.87 -9.87 8.59
CA ALA A 499 -6.33 -10.84 9.57
C ALA A 499 -7.80 -11.28 9.37
N ALA A 500 -8.64 -10.36 8.89
CA ALA A 500 -10.04 -10.64 8.60
C ALA A 500 -10.23 -11.72 7.51
N SER A 501 -9.28 -11.88 6.58
CA SER A 501 -9.39 -12.75 5.40
C SER A 501 -9.03 -14.22 5.64
N PHE A 502 -8.49 -14.57 6.82
CA PHE A 502 -8.05 -15.93 7.11
C PHE A 502 -8.35 -16.39 8.53
N THR A 503 -8.25 -17.68 8.76
CA THR A 503 -8.06 -18.31 10.07
C THR A 503 -6.61 -18.78 10.17
N MET A 504 -6.03 -18.65 11.37
CA MET A 504 -4.66 -19.07 11.67
C MET A 504 -4.71 -20.23 12.65
N GLY A 505 -4.09 -21.34 12.29
CA GLY A 505 -4.01 -22.56 13.09
C GLY A 505 -2.58 -23.02 13.28
N HIS A 506 -2.40 -24.08 14.08
CA HIS A 506 -1.14 -24.80 14.12
C HIS A 506 -0.88 -25.45 12.75
N ASN A 507 0.37 -25.43 12.29
CA ASN A 507 0.75 -26.12 11.07
C ASN A 507 0.90 -27.62 11.33
N ASP A 508 -0.20 -28.38 11.30
CA ASP A 508 -0.15 -29.85 11.40
C ASP A 508 0.50 -30.51 10.17
N MET A 509 0.79 -29.73 9.12
CA MET A 509 1.44 -30.16 7.88
C MET A 509 2.97 -29.93 7.88
N MET A 510 3.59 -29.72 9.06
CA MET A 510 5.05 -29.53 9.21
C MET A 510 5.90 -30.63 8.57
N THR A 511 5.34 -31.76 8.19
CA THR A 511 6.06 -32.84 7.51
C THR A 511 6.00 -32.73 5.98
N THR A 512 5.00 -32.07 5.37
CA THR A 512 4.64 -32.35 3.96
C THR A 512 4.43 -31.20 2.97
N ALA A 513 4.27 -29.91 3.35
CA ALA A 513 3.77 -28.91 2.39
C ALA A 513 4.46 -27.52 2.33
N GLN A 514 5.20 -27.12 3.36
CA GLN A 514 6.06 -25.92 3.47
C GLN A 514 6.35 -25.86 4.97
N ALA A 515 7.35 -26.64 5.36
CA ALA A 515 7.40 -27.31 6.67
C ALA A 515 8.03 -26.47 7.79
N ASN A 516 8.58 -25.29 7.50
CA ASN A 516 9.39 -24.54 8.46
C ASN A 516 8.61 -23.42 9.16
N GLU A 517 7.46 -23.06 8.62
CA GLU A 517 6.52 -22.09 9.16
C GLU A 517 5.68 -22.70 10.29
N THR A 518 5.59 -21.97 11.41
CA THR A 518 4.94 -22.43 12.64
C THR A 518 3.41 -22.54 12.50
N HIS A 519 2.83 -21.76 11.57
CA HIS A 519 1.39 -21.57 11.46
C HIS A 519 0.88 -21.83 10.05
N MET A 520 -0.32 -22.42 9.97
CA MET A 520 -1.06 -22.55 8.71
C MET A 520 -2.17 -21.51 8.67
N LEU A 521 -2.28 -20.81 7.55
CA LEU A 521 -3.37 -19.90 7.25
C LEU A 521 -4.34 -20.58 6.30
N THR A 522 -5.63 -20.48 6.61
CA THR A 522 -6.71 -20.91 5.71
C THR A 522 -7.59 -19.72 5.39
N ALA A 523 -7.81 -19.45 4.11
CA ALA A 523 -8.69 -18.39 3.67
C ALA A 523 -10.11 -18.62 4.20
N LYS A 524 -10.76 -17.56 4.66
CA LYS A 524 -12.19 -17.61 4.96
C LYS A 524 -13.00 -17.68 3.66
N PRO A 525 -14.26 -18.17 3.70
CA PRO A 525 -15.12 -18.21 2.51
C PRO A 525 -15.13 -16.86 1.77
N GLY A 526 -14.95 -16.89 0.44
CA GLY A 526 -14.90 -15.70 -0.41
C GLY A 526 -13.55 -14.96 -0.43
N HIS A 527 -12.53 -15.48 0.25
CA HIS A 527 -11.17 -14.91 0.22
C HIS A 527 -10.17 -15.88 -0.40
N VAL A 528 -9.06 -15.32 -0.90
CA VAL A 528 -7.88 -16.06 -1.37
C VAL A 528 -6.61 -15.45 -0.78
N LEU A 529 -5.61 -16.28 -0.57
CA LEU A 529 -4.31 -15.89 -0.03
C LEU A 529 -3.27 -15.70 -1.13
N GLY A 530 -3.38 -16.43 -2.24
CA GLY A 530 -2.49 -16.35 -3.38
C GLY A 530 -3.12 -15.79 -4.65
N LYS A 531 -2.27 -15.35 -5.59
CA LYS A 531 -2.67 -14.80 -6.89
C LYS A 531 -3.35 -15.82 -7.80
N ASP A 532 -3.09 -17.11 -7.59
CA ASP A 532 -3.67 -18.20 -8.38
C ASP A 532 -4.90 -18.82 -7.69
N GLY A 533 -5.43 -18.18 -6.65
CA GLY A 533 -6.61 -18.67 -5.92
C GLY A 533 -6.30 -19.62 -4.78
N GLN A 534 -5.04 -19.70 -4.35
CA GLN A 534 -4.65 -20.51 -3.21
C GLN A 534 -5.42 -20.05 -1.96
N THR A 535 -6.04 -21.00 -1.28
CA THR A 535 -6.76 -20.79 -0.02
C THR A 535 -5.93 -21.19 1.19
N VAL A 536 -4.74 -21.75 0.97
CA VAL A 536 -3.79 -22.13 2.01
C VAL A 536 -2.51 -21.33 1.84
N ALA A 537 -1.99 -20.85 2.97
CA ALA A 537 -0.66 -20.27 3.08
C ALA A 537 -0.06 -20.67 4.43
N PHE A 538 1.22 -20.38 4.60
CA PHE A 538 1.94 -20.66 5.82
C PHE A 538 2.51 -19.37 6.38
N ALA A 539 2.50 -19.23 7.70
CA ALA A 539 2.90 -18.01 8.37
C ALA A 539 3.96 -18.25 9.44
N LYS A 540 4.82 -17.25 9.58
CA LYS A 540 5.87 -17.20 10.60
C LYS A 540 5.81 -15.83 11.27
N TYR A 541 5.88 -15.82 12.59
CA TYR A 541 6.05 -14.57 13.32
C TYR A 541 7.48 -14.07 13.20
N HIS A 542 7.65 -12.75 13.28
CA HIS A 542 8.97 -12.12 13.35
C HIS A 542 9.87 -12.73 14.44
N PHE A 543 9.28 -13.22 15.54
CA PHE A 543 9.97 -13.75 16.72
C PHE A 543 9.77 -15.26 16.97
N ASP A 544 9.30 -16.04 16.00
CA ASP A 544 9.13 -17.50 16.21
C ASP A 544 10.45 -18.20 16.59
N ASN A 545 11.59 -17.65 16.16
CA ASN A 545 12.91 -18.11 16.60
C ASN A 545 13.15 -17.85 18.09
N LEU A 546 12.66 -16.75 18.65
CA LEU A 546 12.80 -16.45 20.08
C LEU A 546 12.00 -17.45 20.91
N ASP A 547 10.78 -17.77 20.50
CA ASP A 547 9.95 -18.74 21.21
C ASP A 547 10.46 -20.18 21.06
N ARG A 548 10.95 -20.57 19.88
CA ARG A 548 11.69 -21.83 19.70
C ARG A 548 12.97 -21.86 20.55
N GLN A 549 13.71 -20.77 20.65
CA GLN A 549 14.92 -20.69 21.48
C GLN A 549 14.59 -20.78 22.97
N ILE A 550 13.50 -20.13 23.42
CA ILE A 550 12.99 -20.21 24.79
C ILE A 550 12.56 -21.65 25.11
N GLN A 551 11.79 -22.28 24.22
CA GLN A 551 11.37 -23.68 24.37
C GLN A 551 12.56 -24.64 24.33
N GLY A 552 13.51 -24.44 23.42
CA GLY A 552 14.73 -25.24 23.33
C GLY A 552 15.63 -25.09 24.55
N ALA A 553 15.77 -23.88 25.09
CA ALA A 553 16.48 -23.63 26.35
C ALA A 553 15.78 -24.31 27.53
N ARG A 554 14.44 -24.23 27.62
CA ARG A 554 13.66 -24.97 28.61
C ARG A 554 13.83 -26.49 28.49
N GLY A 555 13.80 -27.02 27.27
CA GLY A 555 14.03 -28.44 26.99
C GLY A 555 15.42 -28.91 27.40
N ARG A 556 16.47 -28.13 27.09
CA ARG A 556 17.84 -28.41 27.53
C ARG A 556 17.99 -28.37 29.05
N ILE A 557 17.37 -27.40 29.73
CA ILE A 557 17.35 -27.34 31.20
C ILE A 557 16.67 -28.58 31.78
N ALA A 558 15.52 -28.98 31.23
CA ALA A 558 14.80 -30.17 31.69
C ALA A 558 15.63 -31.45 31.50
N ALA A 559 16.31 -31.62 30.36
CA ALA A 559 17.20 -32.74 30.11
C ALA A 559 18.38 -32.77 31.09
N LEU A 560 19.04 -31.63 31.33
CA LEU A 560 20.14 -31.52 32.29
C LEU A 560 19.68 -31.82 33.73
N GLN A 561 18.46 -31.41 34.10
CA GLN A 561 17.85 -31.73 35.40
C GLN A 561 17.61 -33.22 35.56
N GLN A 562 17.13 -33.89 34.52
CA GLN A 562 16.91 -35.34 34.52
C GLN A 562 18.22 -36.12 34.64
N ASP A 563 19.27 -35.72 33.90
CA ASP A 563 20.60 -36.33 33.99
C ASP A 563 21.20 -36.16 35.39
N ARG A 564 21.09 -34.96 35.95
CA ARG A 564 21.52 -34.65 37.32
C ARG A 564 20.81 -35.52 38.34
N GLN A 565 19.48 -35.66 38.24
CA GLN A 565 18.70 -36.51 39.15
C GLN A 565 19.11 -37.97 39.04
N THR A 566 19.40 -38.45 37.83
CA THR A 566 19.86 -39.83 37.58
C THR A 566 21.20 -40.09 38.28
N LEU A 567 22.15 -39.16 38.20
CA LEU A 567 23.44 -39.27 38.90
C LEU A 567 23.29 -39.19 40.43
N GLN A 568 22.38 -38.35 40.94
CA GLN A 568 22.10 -38.26 42.38
C GLN A 568 21.50 -39.55 42.92
N ASN A 569 20.53 -40.15 42.21
CA ASN A 569 19.94 -41.43 42.56
C ASN A 569 20.99 -42.55 42.52
N SER A 570 21.89 -42.53 41.53
CA SER A 570 23.02 -43.46 41.45
C SER A 570 23.95 -43.33 42.66
N SER A 571 24.39 -42.10 43.00
CA SER A 571 25.21 -41.84 44.19
C SER A 571 24.51 -42.26 45.49
N ALA A 572 23.21 -41.98 45.64
CA ALA A 572 22.42 -42.38 46.81
C ALA A 572 22.33 -43.90 46.94
N THR A 573 22.11 -44.61 45.83
CA THR A 573 22.06 -46.08 45.78
C THR A 573 23.41 -46.69 46.17
N ILE A 574 24.52 -46.13 45.66
CA ILE A 574 25.86 -46.60 46.04
C ILE A 574 26.10 -46.40 47.55
N ARG A 575 25.64 -45.27 48.10
CA ARG A 575 25.75 -44.98 49.54
C ARG A 575 24.86 -45.91 50.38
N SER A 576 23.65 -46.24 49.94
CA SER A 576 22.75 -47.16 50.66
C SER A 576 23.21 -48.61 50.62
N ASN A 577 23.97 -48.99 49.59
CA ASN A 577 24.56 -50.32 49.46
C ASN A 577 25.83 -50.50 50.31
N ALA A 578 26.32 -49.44 50.96
CA ALA A 578 27.41 -49.56 51.93
C ALA A 578 26.89 -50.18 53.24
N PRO A 579 27.64 -51.09 53.90
CA PRO A 579 27.21 -51.68 55.17
C PRO A 579 26.98 -50.60 56.24
N PRO A 580 25.88 -50.68 57.03
CA PRO A 580 25.55 -49.68 58.04
C PRO A 580 26.71 -49.44 59.01
N GLY A 581 27.13 -48.19 59.16
CA GLY A 581 28.21 -47.80 60.07
C GLY A 581 29.63 -47.99 59.52
N THR A 582 29.79 -48.35 58.24
CA THR A 582 31.11 -48.42 57.58
C THR A 582 31.20 -47.44 56.43
N ASP A 583 32.37 -46.81 56.25
CA ASP A 583 32.63 -46.00 55.07
C ASP A 583 32.54 -46.87 53.79
N PRO A 584 32.05 -46.33 52.66
CA PRO A 584 32.03 -47.05 51.39
C PRO A 584 33.44 -47.58 51.02
N PRO A 585 33.55 -48.77 50.41
CA PRO A 585 34.82 -49.26 49.87
C PRO A 585 35.46 -48.27 48.89
N GLY A 586 36.79 -48.28 48.77
CA GLY A 586 37.53 -47.28 47.96
C GLY A 586 37.04 -47.12 46.52
N HIS A 587 36.63 -48.21 45.86
CA HIS A 587 36.06 -48.16 44.51
C HIS A 587 34.68 -47.46 44.47
N MET A 588 33.83 -47.66 45.49
CA MET A 588 32.55 -46.97 45.63
C MET A 588 32.74 -45.48 45.94
N ARG A 589 33.72 -45.12 46.79
CA ARG A 589 34.09 -43.70 47.02
C ARG A 589 34.53 -43.03 45.73
N SER A 590 35.34 -43.72 44.91
CA SER A 590 35.79 -43.19 43.62
C SER A 590 34.63 -42.98 42.65
N LEU A 591 33.65 -43.88 42.62
CA LEU A 591 32.45 -43.74 41.79
C LEU A 591 31.56 -42.60 42.26
N ILE A 592 31.34 -42.48 43.57
CA ILE A 592 30.61 -41.36 44.18
C ILE A 592 31.31 -40.04 43.82
N ALA A 593 32.63 -39.94 44.00
CA ALA A 593 33.39 -38.73 43.66
C ALA A 593 33.31 -38.37 42.17
N ARG A 594 33.31 -39.36 41.26
CA ARG A 594 33.10 -39.13 39.82
C ARG A 594 31.69 -38.65 39.50
N ASN A 595 30.68 -39.23 40.13
CA ASN A 595 29.30 -38.78 39.96
C ASN A 595 29.10 -37.35 40.50
N ASP A 596 29.67 -37.04 41.67
CA ASP A 596 29.60 -35.72 42.29
C ASP A 596 30.30 -34.66 41.41
N ALA A 597 31.47 -34.97 40.83
CA ALA A 597 32.14 -34.09 39.87
C ALA A 597 31.34 -33.88 38.57
N LYS A 598 30.65 -34.91 38.06
CA LYS A 598 29.75 -34.78 36.91
C LYS A 598 28.53 -33.92 37.22
N ILE A 599 27.97 -34.03 38.43
CA ILE A 599 26.86 -33.20 38.90
C ILE A 599 27.29 -31.73 38.91
N GLU A 600 28.50 -31.41 39.39
CA GLU A 600 29.03 -30.04 39.39
C GLU A 600 29.14 -29.45 37.97
N ILE A 601 29.60 -30.25 37.00
CA ILE A 601 29.64 -29.86 35.58
C ILE A 601 28.24 -29.64 35.01
N LEU A 602 27.27 -30.49 35.36
CA LEU A 602 25.88 -30.35 34.91
C LEU A 602 25.23 -29.11 35.53
N ASP A 603 25.50 -28.81 36.79
CA ASP A 603 25.01 -27.60 37.47
C ASP A 603 25.56 -26.33 36.81
N ALA A 604 26.85 -26.32 36.45
CA ALA A 604 27.44 -25.21 35.69
C ALA A 604 26.80 -25.03 34.31
N LYS A 605 26.58 -26.13 33.57
CA LYS A 605 25.87 -26.08 32.27
C LYS A 605 24.43 -25.60 32.40
N MET A 606 23.73 -26.04 33.45
CA MET A 606 22.35 -25.64 33.72
C MET A 606 22.27 -24.15 34.08
N LEU A 607 23.22 -23.62 34.85
CA LEU A 607 23.29 -22.19 35.16
C LEU A 607 23.44 -21.34 33.89
N VAL A 608 24.34 -21.72 32.98
CA VAL A 608 24.50 -21.05 31.68
C VAL A 608 23.19 -21.07 30.87
N GLN A 609 22.49 -22.22 30.84
CA GLN A 609 21.21 -22.30 30.14
C GLN A 609 20.09 -21.49 30.82
N GLN A 610 20.09 -21.39 32.16
CA GLN A 610 19.14 -20.57 32.91
C GLN A 610 19.38 -19.07 32.69
N GLU A 611 20.62 -18.63 32.65
CA GLU A 611 20.97 -17.25 32.30
C GLU A 611 20.54 -16.91 30.87
N ASN A 612 20.80 -17.82 29.91
CA ASN A 612 20.33 -17.66 28.54
C ASN A 612 18.79 -17.58 28.48
N LEU A 613 18.07 -18.45 29.19
CA LEU A 613 16.62 -18.41 29.27
C LEU A 613 16.10 -17.11 29.91
N ALA A 614 16.74 -16.61 30.96
CA ALA A 614 16.38 -15.35 31.59
C ALA A 614 16.57 -14.16 30.63
N ARG A 615 17.67 -14.14 29.86
CA ARG A 615 17.94 -13.13 28.82
C ARG A 615 16.89 -13.17 27.71
N LEU A 616 16.57 -14.36 27.19
CA LEU A 616 15.56 -14.54 26.14
C LEU A 616 14.17 -14.11 26.62
N ASN A 617 13.78 -14.46 27.85
CA ASN A 617 12.51 -14.01 28.42
C ASN A 617 12.49 -12.50 28.65
N HIS A 618 13.59 -11.90 29.12
CA HIS A 618 13.69 -10.45 29.31
C HIS A 618 13.50 -9.69 27.99
N PHE A 619 14.14 -10.19 26.92
CA PHE A 619 13.97 -9.65 25.57
C PHE A 619 12.52 -9.78 25.07
N LYS A 620 11.88 -10.93 25.28
CA LYS A 620 10.47 -11.16 24.95
C LYS A 620 9.52 -10.20 25.69
N THR A 621 9.79 -9.89 26.95
CA THR A 621 8.90 -9.06 27.78
C THR A 621 9.10 -7.55 27.62
N ASN A 622 10.31 -7.09 27.26
CA ASN A 622 10.67 -5.66 27.32
C ASN A 622 10.98 -5.02 25.96
N GLY A 623 10.57 -5.64 24.85
CA GLY A 623 10.80 -5.09 23.51
C GLY A 623 10.44 -3.61 23.39
N MET A 624 11.42 -2.81 22.95
CA MET A 624 11.33 -1.42 22.44
C MET A 624 11.38 -0.21 23.41
N VAL A 625 11.78 -0.33 24.69
CA VAL A 625 12.02 0.88 25.50
C VAL A 625 13.39 0.87 26.19
N ASN A 626 14.34 1.59 25.59
CA ASN A 626 15.63 2.02 26.15
C ASN A 626 16.58 0.90 26.63
N ALA A 627 17.42 0.37 25.73
CA ALA A 627 18.61 -0.38 26.13
C ALA A 627 19.84 0.55 26.25
N ASN A 628 20.55 0.38 27.38
CA ASN A 628 21.73 1.11 27.83
C ASN A 628 22.97 0.81 26.95
N PRO A 629 23.85 1.76 26.58
CA PRO A 629 24.87 1.58 25.52
C PRO A 629 26.07 0.67 25.82
N LEU A 630 26.09 -0.05 26.95
CA LEU A 630 27.31 -0.70 27.47
C LEU A 630 27.39 -2.22 27.26
N VAL A 631 26.54 -2.83 26.43
CA VAL A 631 26.64 -4.26 26.08
C VAL A 631 26.75 -4.40 24.57
N ARG A 632 27.98 -4.21 24.05
CA ARG A 632 28.31 -4.27 22.62
C ARG A 632 29.21 -5.48 22.36
N GLU A 633 28.63 -6.62 22.00
CA GLU A 633 29.22 -7.58 21.07
C GLU A 633 28.17 -8.66 20.70
N ASP A 634 27.37 -9.14 21.65
CA ASP A 634 26.40 -10.24 21.40
C ASP A 634 25.00 -9.74 20.99
N VAL A 635 24.67 -8.48 21.28
CA VAL A 635 23.40 -7.82 20.91
C VAL A 635 23.30 -7.63 19.38
N ILE A 636 24.43 -7.65 18.68
CA ILE A 636 24.53 -7.47 17.23
C ILE A 636 23.90 -8.65 16.47
N GLU A 637 23.87 -9.88 17.01
CA GLU A 637 23.22 -11.01 16.32
C GLU A 637 21.69 -11.04 16.46
N SER A 638 21.13 -10.55 17.57
CA SER A 638 19.68 -10.41 17.74
C SER A 638 19.13 -9.14 17.09
N GLU A 639 19.91 -8.04 17.06
CA GLU A 639 19.56 -6.82 16.31
C GLU A 639 19.69 -7.01 14.79
N ARG A 640 20.42 -8.03 14.32
CA ARG A 640 20.49 -8.42 12.89
C ARG A 640 19.27 -9.17 12.35
N GLN A 641 18.29 -9.53 13.20
CA GLN A 641 17.07 -10.23 12.77
C GLN A 641 15.92 -9.30 12.33
N ILE A 642 16.12 -7.98 12.39
CA ILE A 642 15.04 -6.99 12.34
C ILE A 642 14.44 -6.78 10.91
N GLY A 643 15.05 -7.35 9.87
CA GLY A 643 14.55 -7.30 8.48
C GLY A 643 13.99 -8.61 7.89
N LEU A 644 13.91 -9.70 8.67
CA LEU A 644 13.64 -11.06 8.14
C LEU A 644 12.31 -11.17 7.37
N LEU A 645 11.23 -10.55 7.84
CA LEU A 645 9.94 -10.63 7.15
C LEU A 645 9.97 -9.94 5.78
N THR A 646 10.61 -8.78 5.71
CA THR A 646 10.71 -7.99 4.48
C THR A 646 11.57 -8.70 3.43
N ARG A 647 12.56 -9.51 3.84
CA ARG A 647 13.42 -10.30 2.94
C ARG A 647 12.64 -11.34 2.14
N SER A 648 11.67 -12.02 2.73
CA SER A 648 10.83 -12.97 1.99
C SER A 648 10.02 -12.27 0.90
N ALA A 649 9.29 -11.22 1.27
CA ALA A 649 8.50 -10.42 0.32
C ALA A 649 9.38 -9.78 -0.77
N ALA A 650 10.57 -9.32 -0.41
CA ALA A 650 11.54 -8.76 -1.35
C ALA A 650 12.13 -9.81 -2.30
N SER A 651 12.30 -11.06 -1.86
CA SER A 651 12.74 -12.16 -2.72
C SER A 651 11.71 -12.44 -3.82
N TYR A 652 10.43 -12.54 -3.43
CA TYR A 652 9.34 -12.67 -4.40
C TYR A 652 9.20 -11.44 -5.32
N ALA A 653 9.39 -10.22 -4.80
CA ALA A 653 9.41 -9.01 -5.62
C ALA A 653 10.55 -9.03 -6.66
N THR A 654 11.71 -9.56 -6.27
CA THR A 654 12.87 -9.74 -7.15
C THR A 654 12.58 -10.79 -8.23
N ASP A 655 12.01 -11.93 -7.86
CA ASP A 655 11.58 -12.98 -8.79
C ASP A 655 10.58 -12.46 -9.84
N ASN A 656 9.57 -11.70 -9.39
CA ASN A 656 8.59 -11.07 -10.30
C ASN A 656 9.23 -10.05 -11.24
N LEU A 657 10.19 -9.26 -10.76
CA LEU A 657 10.93 -8.31 -11.60
C LEU A 657 11.74 -9.04 -12.67
N LEU A 658 12.36 -10.17 -12.30
CA LEU A 658 13.16 -11.00 -13.20
C LEU A 658 12.31 -11.89 -14.10
N GLN A 659 11.03 -12.10 -13.77
CA GLN A 659 10.08 -12.97 -14.45
C GLN A 659 10.58 -14.43 -14.55
N LEU A 660 11.14 -14.95 -13.45
CA LEU A 660 11.62 -16.33 -13.36
C LEU A 660 10.54 -17.25 -12.79
N ASN A 661 9.67 -16.74 -11.91
CA ASN A 661 8.53 -17.46 -11.32
C ASN A 661 8.98 -18.71 -10.57
N THR A 662 10.10 -18.58 -9.86
CA THR A 662 10.76 -19.65 -9.12
C THR A 662 10.62 -19.53 -7.62
N HIS A 663 10.11 -18.42 -7.08
CA HIS A 663 9.85 -18.30 -5.64
C HIS A 663 8.37 -18.50 -5.32
N ALA A 664 8.10 -19.05 -4.13
CA ALA A 664 6.75 -19.04 -3.59
C ALA A 664 6.26 -17.59 -3.47
N GLU A 665 4.95 -17.40 -3.56
CA GLU A 665 4.40 -16.06 -3.36
C GLU A 665 4.53 -15.68 -1.89
N GLU A 666 5.43 -14.73 -1.62
CA GLU A 666 5.70 -14.21 -0.29
C GLU A 666 4.96 -12.88 -0.10
N ARG A 667 4.19 -12.79 0.98
CA ARG A 667 3.45 -11.61 1.40
C ARG A 667 3.76 -11.27 2.84
N LEU A 668 3.42 -10.06 3.24
CA LEU A 668 3.36 -9.69 4.64
C LEU A 668 1.91 -9.74 5.10
N GLY A 669 1.68 -9.81 6.40
CA GLY A 669 0.34 -9.81 6.96
C GLY A 669 0.34 -9.30 8.39
N MET A 670 -0.86 -9.10 8.91
CA MET A 670 -1.09 -8.95 10.34
C MET A 670 -2.00 -10.07 10.81
N ASP A 671 -1.72 -10.61 12.00
CA ASP A 671 -2.65 -11.49 12.68
C ASP A 671 -3.80 -10.71 13.36
N MET A 672 -4.68 -11.43 14.06
CA MET A 672 -5.85 -10.83 14.73
C MET A 672 -5.49 -9.86 15.86
N ASP A 673 -4.28 -9.96 16.42
CA ASP A 673 -3.77 -9.10 17.48
C ASP A 673 -2.95 -7.92 16.92
N GLY A 674 -2.84 -7.82 15.58
CA GLY A 674 -2.08 -6.78 14.89
C GLY A 674 -0.58 -7.04 14.84
N ILE A 675 -0.15 -8.27 15.10
CA ILE A 675 1.26 -8.67 15.07
C ILE A 675 1.67 -9.00 13.62
N PRO A 676 2.80 -8.46 13.13
CA PRO A 676 3.29 -8.78 11.80
C PRO A 676 3.69 -10.24 11.62
N ILE A 677 3.26 -10.81 10.49
CA ILE A 677 3.61 -12.15 10.03
C ILE A 677 4.15 -12.09 8.59
N SER A 678 5.09 -12.96 8.27
CA SER A 678 5.39 -13.29 6.87
C SER A 678 4.46 -14.41 6.45
N VAL A 679 3.93 -14.33 5.24
CA VAL A 679 2.99 -15.29 4.68
C VAL A 679 3.59 -15.86 3.40
N SER A 680 3.94 -17.14 3.41
CA SER A 680 4.36 -17.88 2.23
C SER A 680 3.15 -18.65 1.70
N VAL A 681 2.61 -18.24 0.56
CA VAL A 681 1.47 -18.91 -0.09
C VAL A 681 1.86 -20.33 -0.46
N GLN A 682 0.92 -21.27 -0.33
CA GLN A 682 1.19 -22.68 -0.64
C GLN A 682 1.76 -22.85 -2.05
N ALA A 683 2.95 -23.44 -2.14
CA ALA A 683 3.60 -23.81 -3.38
C ALA A 683 3.02 -25.13 -3.91
N ALA A 684 3.00 -25.28 -5.24
CA ALA A 684 2.68 -26.56 -5.86
C ALA A 684 3.83 -27.55 -5.64
N GLY A 685 3.49 -28.83 -5.46
CA GLY A 685 4.47 -29.90 -5.30
C GLY A 685 4.86 -30.17 -3.85
N VAL A 686 6.05 -30.72 -3.67
CA VAL A 686 6.65 -31.04 -2.36
C VAL A 686 8.15 -30.80 -2.40
N GLY A 687 8.75 -30.52 -1.25
CA GLY A 687 10.21 -30.49 -1.08
C GLY A 687 10.87 -31.76 -1.63
N VAL A 688 12.02 -31.60 -2.32
CA VAL A 688 12.81 -32.73 -2.84
C VAL A 688 13.14 -33.74 -1.74
N THR A 689 13.48 -33.22 -0.55
CA THR A 689 13.63 -34.02 0.67
C THR A 689 12.59 -33.56 1.67
N SER A 690 11.74 -34.46 2.17
CA SER A 690 10.68 -34.12 3.13
C SER A 690 10.38 -35.30 4.06
N ASP A 691 9.84 -35.03 5.24
CA ASP A 691 9.40 -36.09 6.14
C ASP A 691 8.02 -36.62 5.70
N HIS A 692 7.88 -37.94 5.59
CA HIS A 692 6.61 -38.56 5.24
C HIS A 692 6.44 -39.86 6.02
N GLU A 693 5.31 -39.98 6.73
CA GLU A 693 5.01 -41.14 7.59
C GLU A 693 6.11 -41.46 8.62
N GLY A 694 6.78 -40.41 9.13
CA GLY A 694 7.87 -40.54 10.11
C GLY A 694 9.23 -40.93 9.52
N ARG A 695 9.36 -40.94 8.18
CA ARG A 695 10.61 -41.23 7.45
C ARG A 695 11.10 -40.01 6.70
N SER A 696 12.41 -39.87 6.56
CA SER A 696 13.01 -38.90 5.64
C SER A 696 12.90 -39.43 4.20
N CYS A 697 12.09 -38.78 3.39
CA CYS A 697 11.75 -39.23 2.05
C CYS A 697 12.34 -38.34 0.96
N PHE A 698 12.84 -38.98 -0.10
CA PHE A 698 13.27 -38.34 -1.34
C PHE A 698 12.14 -38.38 -2.39
N LEU A 699 11.92 -37.29 -3.11
CA LEU A 699 10.90 -37.21 -4.17
C LEU A 699 11.35 -37.96 -5.43
N ALA A 700 10.63 -39.02 -5.80
CA ALA A 700 10.87 -39.79 -7.02
C ALA A 700 10.22 -39.10 -8.24
N VAL A 701 10.97 -38.20 -8.87
CA VAL A 701 10.65 -37.60 -10.17
C VAL A 701 11.86 -37.73 -11.12
N ASP A 702 11.61 -37.59 -12.42
CA ASP A 702 12.70 -37.60 -13.40
C ASP A 702 13.40 -36.24 -13.47
N TYR A 703 14.51 -36.09 -12.74
CA TYR A 703 15.33 -34.88 -12.77
C TYR A 703 16.08 -34.64 -14.09
N ARG A 704 15.94 -35.54 -15.09
CA ARG A 704 16.36 -35.28 -16.48
C ARG A 704 15.34 -34.43 -17.23
N ASP A 705 14.12 -34.27 -16.71
CA ASP A 705 13.10 -33.41 -17.30
C ASP A 705 13.64 -31.99 -17.49
N ALA A 706 13.50 -31.47 -18.70
CA ALA A 706 14.02 -30.17 -19.09
C ALA A 706 13.41 -29.01 -18.28
N ASN A 707 12.13 -29.11 -17.88
CA ASN A 707 11.45 -28.10 -17.07
C ASN A 707 12.00 -28.07 -15.65
N ILE A 708 12.27 -29.25 -15.06
CA ILE A 708 12.87 -29.34 -13.72
C ILE A 708 14.29 -28.78 -13.76
N GLN A 709 15.12 -29.22 -14.72
CA GLN A 709 16.49 -28.71 -14.85
C GLN A 709 16.52 -27.19 -15.04
N ARG A 710 15.64 -26.65 -15.89
CA ARG A 710 15.49 -25.21 -16.11
C ARG A 710 15.04 -24.50 -14.83
N GLY A 711 14.00 -24.99 -14.16
CA GLY A 711 13.48 -24.38 -12.94
C GLY A 711 14.49 -24.35 -11.80
N LEU A 712 15.32 -25.38 -11.66
CA LEU A 712 16.42 -25.41 -10.71
C LEU A 712 17.49 -24.35 -11.04
N ALA A 713 17.88 -24.22 -12.31
CA ALA A 713 18.85 -23.22 -12.74
C ALA A 713 18.31 -21.78 -12.60
N ASP A 714 17.03 -21.57 -12.89
CA ASP A 714 16.35 -20.28 -12.73
C ASP A 714 16.26 -19.89 -11.24
N LEU A 715 15.94 -20.85 -10.35
CA LEU A 715 15.93 -20.64 -8.90
C LEU A 715 17.35 -20.32 -8.38
N GLU A 716 18.38 -20.99 -8.89
CA GLU A 716 19.78 -20.72 -8.54
C GLU A 716 20.21 -19.32 -8.94
N ALA A 717 19.78 -18.84 -10.11
CA ALA A 717 20.03 -17.47 -10.55
C ALA A 717 19.31 -16.43 -9.68
N ALA A 718 18.05 -16.69 -9.31
CA ALA A 718 17.28 -15.82 -8.44
C ALA A 718 17.89 -15.75 -7.03
N ASP A 719 18.23 -16.90 -6.44
CA ASP A 719 18.90 -16.99 -5.14
C ASP A 719 20.33 -16.42 -5.16
N TYR A 720 21.01 -16.45 -6.32
CA TYR A 720 22.29 -15.74 -6.48
C TYR A 720 22.11 -14.24 -6.27
N ILE A 721 21.12 -13.63 -6.93
CA ILE A 721 20.85 -12.18 -6.86
C ILE A 721 20.36 -11.78 -5.46
N THR A 722 19.41 -12.52 -4.90
CA THR A 722 18.88 -12.25 -3.54
C THR A 722 19.90 -12.57 -2.47
N GLY A 723 20.88 -13.43 -2.74
CA GLY A 723 21.86 -13.89 -1.75
C GLY A 723 21.26 -14.81 -0.70
N GLN A 724 20.25 -15.58 -1.07
CA GLN A 724 19.65 -16.61 -0.20
C GLN A 724 20.73 -17.63 0.22
N ILE A 725 20.90 -17.82 1.53
CA ILE A 725 21.93 -18.72 2.10
C ILE A 725 21.39 -20.04 2.64
N ASP A 726 20.07 -20.17 2.83
CA ASP A 726 19.44 -21.36 3.43
C ASP A 726 18.65 -22.21 2.42
N ARG A 727 19.01 -22.14 1.13
CA ARG A 727 18.45 -23.03 0.11
C ARG A 727 19.06 -24.42 0.21
N HIS A 728 18.40 -25.31 0.95
CA HIS A 728 18.63 -26.76 0.89
C HIS A 728 17.51 -27.46 0.10
N THR A 729 17.69 -28.75 -0.23
CA THR A 729 16.73 -29.54 -1.05
C THR A 729 15.33 -29.64 -0.44
N GLY A 730 15.22 -29.53 0.88
CA GLY A 730 13.91 -29.45 1.57
C GLY A 730 13.15 -28.15 1.28
N ASN A 731 13.86 -27.08 0.93
CA ASN A 731 13.29 -25.79 0.55
C ASN A 731 13.18 -25.62 -0.98
N ILE A 732 13.36 -26.70 -1.75
CA ILE A 732 13.15 -26.75 -3.20
C ILE A 732 11.94 -27.64 -3.45
N PHE A 733 10.82 -27.04 -3.84
CA PHE A 733 9.60 -27.76 -4.19
C PHE A 733 9.61 -28.12 -5.66
N VAL A 734 9.22 -29.35 -5.98
CA VAL A 734 8.99 -29.78 -7.35
C VAL A 734 7.58 -30.33 -7.45
N ASP A 735 6.81 -29.82 -8.39
CA ASP A 735 5.53 -30.40 -8.78
C ASP A 735 5.76 -31.53 -9.79
N PRO A 736 5.52 -32.81 -9.42
CA PRO A 736 5.76 -33.95 -10.31
C PRO A 736 4.94 -33.92 -11.59
N SER A 737 3.80 -33.22 -11.60
CA SER A 737 2.89 -33.20 -12.75
C SER A 737 3.31 -32.20 -13.83
N SER A 738 3.90 -31.08 -13.44
CA SER A 738 4.28 -29.99 -14.34
C SER A 738 5.79 -29.80 -14.48
N GLY A 739 6.58 -30.38 -13.58
CA GLY A 739 8.02 -30.10 -13.46
C GLY A 739 8.33 -28.71 -12.89
N LYS A 740 7.32 -27.96 -12.41
CA LYS A 740 7.53 -26.63 -11.83
C LYS A 740 8.39 -26.72 -10.57
N VAL A 741 9.42 -25.89 -10.52
CA VAL A 741 10.30 -25.73 -9.36
C VAL A 741 9.93 -24.46 -8.61
N THR A 742 9.82 -24.54 -7.29
CA THR A 742 9.52 -23.39 -6.41
C THR A 742 10.40 -23.37 -5.17
N GLY A 743 11.06 -22.25 -4.88
CA GLY A 743 11.83 -22.02 -3.66
C GLY A 743 10.99 -21.34 -2.57
N ILE A 744 11.01 -21.91 -1.37
CA ILE A 744 10.29 -21.44 -0.16
C ILE A 744 11.26 -20.90 0.91
N ASP A 745 10.79 -20.41 2.06
CA ASP A 745 11.67 -20.04 3.19
C ASP A 745 12.73 -18.96 2.82
N ASN A 746 12.22 -17.81 2.37
CA ASN A 746 13.02 -16.74 1.76
C ASN A 746 13.51 -15.65 2.74
N ASP A 747 13.48 -15.92 4.03
CA ASP A 747 13.78 -14.95 5.09
C ASP A 747 15.30 -14.74 5.30
N LEU A 748 16.11 -15.74 4.99
CA LEU A 748 17.58 -15.69 5.01
C LEU A 748 18.20 -15.20 3.68
N ALA A 749 17.49 -14.32 2.97
CA ALA A 749 17.99 -13.58 1.81
C ALA A 749 18.53 -12.19 2.17
N PHE A 750 19.12 -11.50 1.20
CA PHE A 750 19.66 -10.14 1.29
C PHE A 750 20.64 -9.92 2.46
N PRO A 751 21.73 -10.71 2.53
CA PRO A 751 22.78 -10.45 3.50
C PRO A 751 23.45 -9.10 3.22
N GLU A 752 23.82 -8.41 4.30
CA GLU A 752 24.54 -7.12 4.27
C GLU A 752 26.05 -7.30 4.07
N VAL A 753 26.52 -8.55 4.06
CA VAL A 753 27.93 -8.88 3.83
C VAL A 753 28.17 -9.33 2.39
N PRO A 754 29.36 -9.06 1.85
CA PRO A 754 29.78 -9.57 0.55
C PRO A 754 29.68 -11.10 0.45
N ARG A 755 29.38 -11.63 -0.76
CA ARG A 755 29.13 -13.05 -0.97
C ARG A 755 30.33 -13.95 -0.67
N ASN A 756 31.55 -13.47 -0.92
CA ASN A 756 32.78 -14.18 -0.58
C ASN A 756 32.98 -14.36 0.94
N GLU A 757 32.34 -13.54 1.77
CA GLU A 757 32.34 -13.67 3.24
C GLU A 757 31.24 -14.61 3.75
N LEU A 758 30.30 -15.01 2.88
CA LEU A 758 29.29 -16.03 3.18
C LEU A 758 29.84 -17.47 3.11
N THR A 759 31.12 -17.64 2.75
CA THR A 759 31.77 -18.92 2.35
C THR A 759 32.19 -19.86 3.50
N GLY A 760 31.66 -19.69 4.72
CA GLY A 760 31.86 -20.67 5.80
C GLY A 760 30.89 -21.86 5.71
N ASN A 761 31.09 -22.89 6.54
CA ASN A 761 30.17 -24.02 6.79
C ASN A 761 28.72 -23.63 7.20
N ALA A 762 28.38 -22.33 7.15
CA ALA A 762 27.10 -21.75 7.54
C ALA A 762 26.11 -21.59 6.37
N SER A 763 26.55 -21.60 5.10
CA SER A 763 25.63 -21.53 3.95
C SER A 763 25.23 -22.92 3.46
N LYS A 764 23.92 -23.19 3.37
CA LYS A 764 23.40 -24.41 2.74
C LYS A 764 23.18 -24.26 1.23
N ALA A 765 23.11 -23.01 0.75
CA ALA A 765 22.93 -22.67 -0.65
C ALA A 765 24.23 -22.83 -1.48
N ILE A 766 24.07 -22.89 -2.80
CA ILE A 766 25.21 -22.89 -3.74
C ILE A 766 25.84 -21.51 -3.77
N VAL A 767 27.12 -21.42 -3.38
CA VAL A 767 27.80 -20.12 -3.25
C VAL A 767 28.34 -19.63 -4.59
N SER A 768 28.67 -20.53 -5.53
CA SER A 768 29.18 -20.18 -6.85
C SER A 768 28.13 -19.51 -7.76
N LEU A 769 28.59 -18.95 -8.89
CA LEU A 769 27.71 -18.57 -9.99
C LEU A 769 26.97 -19.79 -10.55
N PRO A 770 25.75 -19.61 -11.10
CA PRO A 770 25.03 -20.69 -11.77
C PRO A 770 25.85 -21.32 -12.89
N GLN A 771 25.90 -22.65 -12.91
CA GLN A 771 26.67 -23.39 -13.91
C GLN A 771 26.03 -23.39 -15.29
N PHE A 772 24.71 -23.55 -15.31
CA PHE A 772 23.90 -23.55 -16.51
C PHE A 772 22.84 -22.47 -16.40
N MET A 773 22.49 -21.87 -17.53
CA MET A 773 21.41 -20.91 -17.59
C MET A 773 20.73 -21.00 -18.94
N HIS A 774 19.40 -20.98 -18.93
CA HIS A 774 18.64 -20.90 -20.17
C HIS A 774 18.90 -19.56 -20.89
N GLU A 775 18.94 -19.57 -22.22
CA GLU A 775 19.16 -18.37 -23.03
C GLU A 775 18.11 -17.28 -22.73
N GLU A 776 16.84 -17.66 -22.55
CA GLU A 776 15.78 -16.71 -22.17
C GLU A 776 15.99 -16.11 -20.77
N THR A 777 16.43 -16.92 -19.80
CA THR A 777 16.72 -16.43 -18.44
C THR A 777 17.89 -15.45 -18.44
N ALA A 778 18.94 -15.78 -19.19
CA ALA A 778 20.08 -14.88 -19.40
C ALA A 778 19.66 -13.54 -20.01
N GLN A 779 18.74 -13.57 -20.98
CA GLN A 779 18.18 -12.37 -21.61
C GLN A 779 17.37 -11.52 -20.62
N LYS A 780 16.51 -12.15 -19.81
CA LYS A 780 15.73 -11.47 -18.75
C LYS A 780 16.65 -10.79 -17.74
N ILE A 781 17.68 -11.48 -17.26
CA ILE A 781 18.65 -10.92 -16.30
C ILE A 781 19.43 -9.76 -16.92
N LEU A 782 19.91 -9.88 -18.16
CA LEU A 782 20.65 -8.82 -18.86
C LEU A 782 19.84 -7.56 -19.10
N ALA A 783 18.54 -7.71 -19.35
CA ALA A 783 17.66 -6.57 -19.60
C ALA A 783 17.20 -5.86 -18.31
N THR A 784 17.40 -6.47 -17.14
CA THR A 784 17.00 -5.88 -15.85
C THR A 784 17.99 -4.81 -15.42
N SER A 785 17.48 -3.61 -15.15
CA SER A 785 18.36 -2.52 -14.73
C SER A 785 18.65 -2.59 -13.22
N PRO A 786 19.89 -2.32 -12.80
CA PRO A 786 20.25 -2.15 -11.39
C PRO A 786 19.34 -1.16 -10.63
N GLN A 787 18.97 -0.06 -11.29
CA GLN A 787 18.11 0.98 -10.70
C GLN A 787 16.68 0.49 -10.50
N GLU A 788 16.15 -0.31 -11.43
CA GLU A 788 14.83 -0.90 -11.32
C GLU A 788 14.78 -1.94 -10.20
N LEU A 789 15.81 -2.79 -10.07
CA LEU A 789 15.93 -3.70 -8.91
C LEU A 789 15.94 -2.92 -7.59
N SER A 790 16.79 -1.89 -7.49
CA SER A 790 16.88 -1.04 -6.31
C SER A 790 15.56 -0.33 -5.98
N ALA A 791 14.84 0.17 -6.98
CA ALA A 791 13.54 0.81 -6.81
C ALA A 791 12.47 -0.20 -6.35
N THR A 792 12.44 -1.40 -6.95
CA THR A 792 11.54 -2.49 -6.56
C THR A 792 11.74 -2.87 -5.10
N LEU A 793 12.98 -3.09 -4.66
CA LEU A 793 13.30 -3.45 -3.27
C LEU A 793 12.90 -2.37 -2.26
N ARG A 794 13.10 -1.08 -2.59
CA ARG A 794 12.65 0.05 -1.74
C ARG A 794 11.13 0.19 -1.70
N SER A 795 10.42 -0.31 -2.71
CA SER A 795 8.96 -0.17 -2.84
C SER A 795 8.16 -1.28 -2.15
N VAL A 796 8.83 -2.29 -1.59
CA VAL A 796 8.18 -3.40 -0.87
C VAL A 796 7.35 -2.82 0.27
N GLN A 797 6.02 -3.01 0.19
CA GLN A 797 5.10 -2.53 1.22
C GLN A 797 5.32 -3.30 2.51
N ARG A 798 5.20 -2.60 3.65
CA ARG A 798 5.45 -3.17 4.98
C ARG A 798 4.35 -2.78 5.96
N PRO A 799 3.89 -3.71 6.82
CA PRO A 799 3.02 -3.37 7.94
C PRO A 799 3.75 -2.43 8.93
N PRO A 800 3.00 -1.63 9.73
CA PRO A 800 3.59 -0.88 10.84
C PRO A 800 4.45 -1.76 11.75
N GLY A 801 5.62 -1.25 12.15
CA GLY A 801 6.55 -1.98 13.03
C GLY A 801 7.48 -2.98 12.33
N VAL A 802 7.33 -3.20 11.02
CA VAL A 802 8.28 -4.01 10.23
C VAL A 802 9.29 -3.10 9.55
N GLU A 803 10.59 -3.38 9.69
CA GLU A 803 11.65 -2.58 9.05
C GLU A 803 11.76 -2.84 7.55
N ALA A 804 12.24 -1.83 6.81
CA ALA A 804 12.57 -1.98 5.40
C ALA A 804 13.90 -2.76 5.25
N LEU A 805 14.22 -3.21 4.03
CA LEU A 805 15.59 -3.64 3.74
C LEU A 805 16.55 -2.46 3.91
N SER A 806 17.73 -2.73 4.50
CA SER A 806 18.81 -1.74 4.59
C SER A 806 19.36 -1.40 3.20
N GLU A 807 19.95 -0.21 3.07
CA GLU A 807 20.53 0.23 1.81
C GLU A 807 21.74 -0.64 1.42
N GLU A 808 22.47 -1.17 2.41
CA GLU A 808 23.55 -2.14 2.24
C GLU A 808 23.06 -3.45 1.63
N ALA A 809 21.94 -3.98 2.14
CA ALA A 809 21.32 -5.19 1.61
C ALA A 809 20.83 -5.00 0.16
N ILE A 810 20.27 -3.82 -0.14
CA ILE A 810 19.83 -3.45 -1.50
C ILE A 810 21.03 -3.30 -2.44
N ALA A 811 22.10 -2.62 -1.99
CA ALA A 811 23.33 -2.46 -2.75
C ALA A 811 23.98 -3.82 -3.05
N GLY A 812 24.06 -4.71 -2.06
CA GLY A 812 24.58 -6.07 -2.26
C GLY A 812 23.79 -6.89 -3.29
N ALA A 813 22.46 -6.76 -3.33
CA ALA A 813 21.64 -7.40 -4.37
C ALA A 813 21.90 -6.80 -5.77
N VAL A 814 22.10 -5.48 -5.85
CA VAL A 814 22.47 -4.80 -7.09
C VAL A 814 23.84 -5.24 -7.59
N ASP A 815 24.82 -5.36 -6.71
CA ASP A 815 26.17 -5.81 -7.05
C ASP A 815 26.13 -7.25 -7.59
N ARG A 816 25.40 -8.15 -6.93
CA ARG A 816 25.22 -9.54 -7.40
C ARG A 816 24.49 -9.62 -8.75
N LEU A 817 23.51 -8.76 -9.00
CA LEU A 817 22.89 -8.65 -10.33
C LEU A 817 23.93 -8.25 -11.38
N GLN A 818 24.77 -7.25 -11.09
CA GLN A 818 25.79 -6.78 -12.03
C GLN A 818 26.88 -7.83 -12.29
N GLU A 819 27.32 -8.54 -11.25
CA GLU A 819 28.24 -9.68 -11.36
C GLU A 819 27.66 -10.78 -12.25
N LEU A 820 26.40 -11.17 -12.01
CA LEU A 820 25.74 -12.19 -12.82
C LEU A 820 25.58 -11.73 -14.28
N GLN A 821 25.26 -10.45 -14.52
CA GLN A 821 25.25 -9.88 -15.87
C GLN A 821 26.62 -9.91 -16.55
N ALA A 822 27.71 -9.67 -15.80
CA ALA A 822 29.06 -9.79 -16.33
C ALA A 822 29.38 -11.25 -16.71
N ALA A 823 29.02 -12.20 -15.84
CA ALA A 823 29.18 -13.63 -16.11
C ALA A 823 28.39 -14.08 -17.35
N ILE A 824 27.15 -13.63 -17.52
CA ILE A 824 26.33 -13.95 -18.70
C ILE A 824 26.95 -13.40 -19.99
N ARG A 825 27.56 -12.20 -19.95
CA ARG A 825 28.25 -11.61 -21.12
C ARG A 825 29.47 -12.43 -21.52
N ASN A 826 30.21 -12.96 -20.53
CA ASN A 826 31.46 -13.72 -20.71
C ASN A 826 31.40 -15.13 -20.05
N PRO A 827 30.50 -16.02 -20.48
CA PRO A 827 30.15 -17.23 -19.73
C PRO A 827 31.34 -18.20 -19.59
N GLY A 828 32.17 -18.30 -20.64
CA GLY A 828 33.35 -19.18 -20.63
C GLY A 828 34.45 -18.77 -19.64
N GLU A 829 34.59 -17.47 -19.33
CA GLU A 829 35.57 -16.99 -18.32
C GLU A 829 35.11 -17.28 -16.89
N HIS A 830 33.80 -17.45 -16.69
CA HIS A 830 33.17 -17.65 -15.40
C HIS A 830 32.66 -19.07 -15.16
N GLY A 831 32.99 -20.03 -16.03
CA GLY A 831 32.56 -21.44 -15.89
C GLY A 831 31.06 -21.67 -16.10
N MET A 832 30.34 -20.69 -16.66
CA MET A 832 28.91 -20.74 -16.95
C MET A 832 28.67 -21.21 -18.38
N THR A 833 27.59 -21.96 -18.60
CA THR A 833 27.14 -22.41 -19.93
C THR A 833 25.73 -21.92 -20.20
N ILE A 834 25.56 -21.12 -21.26
CA ILE A 834 24.25 -20.66 -21.71
C ILE A 834 23.69 -21.65 -22.72
N VAL A 835 22.58 -22.30 -22.38
CA VAL A 835 21.94 -23.36 -23.18
C VAL A 835 20.60 -22.91 -23.75
N ARG A 836 20.20 -23.49 -24.88
CA ARG A 836 18.88 -23.26 -25.51
C ARG A 836 17.81 -24.24 -25.09
N GLN A 837 18.24 -25.37 -24.56
CA GLN A 837 17.40 -26.43 -24.07
C GLN A 837 18.18 -27.11 -22.94
N PHE A 838 17.45 -27.58 -21.94
CA PHE A 838 17.96 -28.55 -21.00
C PHE A 838 17.59 -29.95 -21.51
N ASP A 839 18.51 -30.88 -21.42
CA ASP A 839 18.37 -32.24 -21.94
C ASP A 839 19.26 -33.23 -21.15
N ASP A 840 19.40 -34.44 -21.66
CA ASP A 840 20.24 -35.46 -21.03
C ASP A 840 21.72 -35.04 -20.99
N HIS A 841 22.20 -34.23 -21.93
CA HIS A 841 23.58 -33.75 -21.92
C HIS A 841 23.80 -32.80 -20.75
N THR A 842 22.93 -31.81 -20.56
CA THR A 842 23.03 -30.88 -19.42
C THR A 842 22.92 -31.60 -18.08
N TYR A 843 22.04 -32.60 -18.00
CA TYR A 843 21.92 -33.46 -16.81
C TYR A 843 23.22 -34.22 -16.52
N ASN A 844 23.73 -34.95 -17.51
CA ASN A 844 24.94 -35.76 -17.36
C ASN A 844 26.17 -34.90 -17.04
N GLU A 845 26.25 -33.70 -17.61
CA GLU A 845 27.34 -32.76 -17.31
C GLU A 845 27.25 -32.22 -15.88
N CYS A 846 26.05 -31.89 -15.37
CA CYS A 846 25.86 -31.54 -13.96
C CYS A 846 26.28 -32.68 -13.02
N VAL A 847 25.89 -33.92 -13.34
CA VAL A 847 26.29 -35.12 -12.58
C VAL A 847 27.81 -35.25 -12.59
N ALA A 848 28.44 -35.20 -13.76
CA ALA A 848 29.89 -35.35 -13.89
C ALA A 848 30.66 -34.29 -13.10
N ARG A 849 30.21 -33.03 -13.12
CA ARG A 849 30.81 -31.94 -12.32
C ARG A 849 30.63 -32.16 -10.82
N GLN A 850 29.47 -32.63 -10.38
CA GLN A 850 29.22 -32.92 -8.97
C GLN A 850 30.07 -34.11 -8.47
N VAL A 851 30.18 -35.17 -9.28
CA VAL A 851 31.05 -36.33 -9.02
C VAL A 851 32.50 -35.87 -8.92
N GLN A 852 32.98 -35.09 -9.88
CA GLN A 852 34.33 -34.54 -9.85
C GLN A 852 34.58 -33.69 -8.59
N SER A 853 33.64 -32.83 -8.22
CA SER A 853 33.73 -32.02 -7.00
C SER A 853 33.86 -32.91 -5.76
N PHE A 854 33.01 -33.93 -5.65
CA PHE A 854 33.03 -34.89 -4.55
C PHE A 854 34.35 -35.67 -4.47
N ASP A 855 34.82 -36.23 -5.59
CA ASP A 855 36.04 -37.05 -5.67
C ASP A 855 37.31 -36.21 -5.47
N SER A 856 37.25 -34.91 -5.73
CA SER A 856 38.37 -33.98 -5.54
C SER A 856 38.41 -33.32 -4.15
N ASP A 857 37.37 -33.52 -3.33
CA ASP A 857 37.30 -32.94 -2.00
C ASP A 857 38.40 -33.53 -1.10
N PRO A 858 39.23 -32.71 -0.43
CA PRO A 858 40.36 -33.21 0.35
C PRO A 858 39.97 -34.23 1.42
N LEU A 859 38.79 -34.09 2.05
CA LEU A 859 38.33 -35.02 3.09
C LEU A 859 37.97 -36.38 2.49
N ASN A 860 37.33 -36.38 1.32
CA ASN A 860 36.99 -37.61 0.60
C ASN A 860 38.23 -38.31 0.03
N VAL A 861 39.17 -37.55 -0.54
CA VAL A 861 40.45 -38.07 -1.05
C VAL A 861 41.25 -38.71 0.09
N GLU A 862 41.35 -38.04 1.25
CA GLU A 862 42.04 -38.57 2.43
C GLU A 862 41.37 -39.83 2.99
N ALA A 863 40.04 -39.88 2.94
CA ALA A 863 39.26 -41.03 3.37
C ALA A 863 39.22 -42.17 2.35
N GLY A 864 39.71 -41.97 1.12
CA GLY A 864 39.65 -42.95 0.03
C GLY A 864 38.22 -43.20 -0.49
N ILE A 865 37.33 -42.25 -0.28
CA ILE A 865 35.90 -42.34 -0.61
C ILE A 865 35.67 -41.81 -2.03
N THR A 866 35.01 -42.59 -2.87
CA THR A 866 34.60 -42.18 -4.23
C THR A 866 33.09 -42.11 -4.35
N PHE A 867 32.59 -41.23 -5.22
CA PHE A 867 31.16 -41.09 -5.46
C PHE A 867 30.52 -42.43 -5.90
N GLY A 868 29.38 -42.78 -5.31
CA GLY A 868 28.65 -44.02 -5.58
C GLY A 868 29.23 -45.27 -4.92
N ALA A 869 30.33 -45.17 -4.16
CA ALA A 869 30.90 -46.32 -3.47
C ALA A 869 30.12 -46.65 -2.18
N PRO A 870 29.92 -47.95 -1.84
CA PRO A 870 29.15 -48.35 -0.65
C PRO A 870 29.72 -47.84 0.68
N ASP A 871 31.02 -47.56 0.72
CA ASP A 871 31.80 -47.09 1.86
C ASP A 871 31.82 -45.56 2.03
N ALA A 872 31.23 -44.80 1.09
CA ALA A 872 31.17 -43.35 1.16
C ALA A 872 30.42 -42.82 2.40
N GLY A 873 29.41 -43.57 2.87
CA GLY A 873 28.68 -43.31 4.11
C GLY A 873 27.97 -41.94 4.17
N HIS A 874 27.25 -41.67 5.26
CA HIS A 874 26.55 -40.39 5.43
C HIS A 874 27.50 -39.19 5.59
N ALA A 875 28.70 -39.43 6.16
CA ALA A 875 29.67 -38.37 6.43
C ALA A 875 30.31 -37.81 5.15
N GLY A 876 30.67 -38.65 4.17
CA GLY A 876 31.32 -38.19 2.93
C GLY A 876 30.41 -37.36 2.04
N TYR A 877 29.13 -37.75 1.91
CA TYR A 877 28.14 -36.97 1.15
C TYR A 877 27.67 -35.72 1.87
N GLY A 878 27.56 -35.74 3.20
CA GLY A 878 27.11 -34.59 3.99
C GLY A 878 28.06 -33.39 3.95
N SER A 879 29.37 -33.62 3.77
CA SER A 879 30.39 -32.58 3.69
C SER A 879 30.76 -32.14 2.27
N ALA A 880 30.27 -32.83 1.24
CA ALA A 880 30.69 -32.60 -0.13
C ALA A 880 30.26 -31.21 -0.65
N PRO A 881 31.17 -30.46 -1.32
CA PRO A 881 30.81 -29.20 -1.95
C PRO A 881 29.77 -29.41 -3.05
N ARG A 882 28.64 -28.72 -2.91
CA ARG A 882 27.53 -28.75 -3.87
C ARG A 882 27.83 -27.80 -5.04
N THR A 883 27.67 -28.28 -6.27
CA THR A 883 28.08 -27.56 -7.47
C THR A 883 26.97 -26.79 -8.17
N SER A 884 25.72 -27.21 -7.96
CA SER A 884 24.47 -26.59 -8.45
C SER A 884 23.29 -27.15 -7.63
N TYR A 885 22.08 -26.60 -7.79
CA TYR A 885 20.92 -27.22 -7.13
C TYR A 885 20.62 -28.63 -7.64
N LEU A 886 20.84 -28.91 -8.92
CA LEU A 886 20.75 -30.29 -9.42
C LEU A 886 21.83 -31.19 -8.81
N GLY A 887 23.06 -30.69 -8.65
CA GLY A 887 24.15 -31.39 -7.95
C GLY A 887 23.82 -31.71 -6.50
N ALA A 888 23.21 -30.76 -5.77
CA ALA A 888 22.72 -30.96 -4.41
C ALA A 888 21.67 -32.09 -4.35
N ILE A 889 20.71 -32.09 -5.27
CA ILE A 889 19.68 -33.13 -5.36
C ILE A 889 20.29 -34.50 -5.66
N ILE A 890 21.31 -34.56 -6.52
CA ILE A 890 22.03 -35.80 -6.83
C ILE A 890 22.70 -36.37 -5.56
N ILE A 891 23.36 -35.53 -4.76
CA ILE A 891 23.95 -35.95 -3.47
C ILE A 891 22.87 -36.51 -2.53
N GLU A 892 21.77 -35.78 -2.35
CA GLU A 892 20.69 -36.19 -1.44
C GLU A 892 19.99 -37.48 -1.89
N ARG A 893 19.93 -37.74 -3.21
CA ARG A 893 19.44 -39.01 -3.75
C ARG A 893 20.31 -40.18 -3.32
N GLU A 894 21.63 -40.06 -3.45
CA GLU A 894 22.57 -41.13 -3.05
C GLU A 894 22.55 -41.34 -1.52
N LEU A 895 22.48 -40.25 -0.75
CA LEU A 895 22.28 -40.32 0.71
C LEU A 895 21.01 -41.08 1.07
N ASN A 896 19.88 -40.76 0.42
CA ASN A 896 18.63 -41.45 0.66
C ASN A 896 18.69 -42.94 0.28
N GLN A 897 19.34 -43.29 -0.84
CA GLN A 897 19.50 -44.69 -1.25
C GLN A 897 20.36 -45.49 -0.26
N LEU A 898 21.44 -44.90 0.25
CA LEU A 898 22.26 -45.50 1.32
C LEU A 898 21.49 -45.60 2.63
N GLY A 899 20.71 -44.58 2.98
CA GLY A 899 19.80 -44.57 4.11
C GLY A 899 18.77 -45.70 4.02
N GLN A 900 18.14 -45.90 2.87
CA GLN A 900 17.19 -47.00 2.65
C GLN A 900 17.85 -48.38 2.76
N ALA A 901 19.09 -48.53 2.30
CA ALA A 901 19.82 -49.79 2.39
C ALA A 901 20.21 -50.14 3.84
N ASN A 902 20.53 -49.14 4.66
CA ASN A 902 21.04 -49.35 6.03
C ASN A 902 19.97 -49.20 7.12
N GLU A 903 19.02 -48.29 6.94
CA GLU A 903 17.98 -47.89 7.88
C GLU A 903 16.62 -47.73 7.18
N PRO A 904 16.04 -48.82 6.63
CA PRO A 904 14.82 -48.77 5.80
C PRO A 904 13.57 -48.23 6.51
N ASP A 905 13.58 -48.23 7.85
CA ASP A 905 12.49 -47.66 8.66
C ASP A 905 12.62 -46.14 8.86
N ALA A 906 13.80 -45.56 8.63
CA ALA A 906 14.08 -44.13 8.78
C ALA A 906 14.06 -43.37 7.45
N PHE A 907 14.27 -44.07 6.33
CA PHE A 907 14.33 -43.47 4.99
C PHE A 907 13.28 -44.04 4.04
N GLY A 908 12.80 -43.22 3.12
CA GLY A 908 11.81 -43.65 2.12
C GLY A 908 11.84 -42.84 0.83
N THR A 909 10.85 -43.10 -0.01
CA THR A 909 10.65 -42.42 -1.28
C THR A 909 9.21 -41.92 -1.35
N ARG A 910 9.04 -40.71 -1.89
CA ARG A 910 7.74 -40.07 -2.08
C ARG A 910 7.43 -40.02 -3.58
N THR A 911 6.25 -40.47 -4.00
CA THR A 911 5.82 -40.45 -5.41
C THR A 911 4.82 -39.32 -5.67
N ALA A 912 4.49 -39.07 -6.94
CA ALA A 912 3.50 -38.05 -7.31
C ALA A 912 2.15 -38.22 -6.60
N GLU A 913 1.70 -39.45 -6.38
CA GLU A 913 0.42 -39.77 -5.74
C GLU A 913 0.36 -39.36 -4.26
N SER A 914 1.51 -39.22 -3.62
CA SER A 914 1.63 -38.85 -2.21
C SER A 914 1.81 -37.35 -2.00
N VAL A 915 1.87 -36.54 -3.07
CA VAL A 915 1.94 -35.08 -2.98
C VAL A 915 0.57 -34.53 -2.58
N PRO A 916 0.48 -33.65 -1.56
CA PRO A 916 -0.80 -33.09 -1.17
C PRO A 916 -1.35 -32.21 -2.31
N PRO A 917 -2.65 -32.23 -2.58
CA PRO A 917 -3.21 -31.34 -3.58
C PRO A 917 -3.02 -29.88 -3.13
N LEU A 918 -2.76 -29.00 -4.10
CA LEU A 918 -2.73 -27.57 -3.86
C LEU A 918 -4.12 -27.13 -3.39
N GLY A 919 -4.20 -26.47 -2.22
CA GLY A 919 -5.42 -25.88 -1.70
C GLY A 919 -5.78 -24.66 -2.53
N VAL A 920 -6.47 -24.88 -3.66
CA VAL A 920 -6.97 -23.82 -4.53
C VAL A 920 -8.49 -23.81 -4.47
N ASP A 921 -9.07 -22.63 -4.38
CA ASP A 921 -10.50 -22.48 -4.59
C ASP A 921 -10.84 -22.94 -6.03
N PRO A 922 -11.71 -23.95 -6.21
CA PRO A 922 -12.00 -24.50 -7.54
C PRO A 922 -12.56 -23.46 -8.51
N ASP A 923 -13.37 -22.54 -8.01
CA ASP A 923 -13.97 -21.48 -8.83
C ASP A 923 -12.89 -20.47 -9.23
N VAL A 924 -11.94 -20.14 -8.35
CA VAL A 924 -10.81 -19.26 -8.69
C VAL A 924 -9.81 -19.94 -9.64
N ALA A 925 -9.58 -21.24 -9.48
CA ALA A 925 -8.73 -22.01 -10.37
C ALA A 925 -9.30 -22.05 -11.80
N GLU A 926 -10.61 -22.31 -11.92
CA GLU A 926 -11.34 -22.31 -13.19
C GLU A 926 -11.38 -20.90 -13.80
N PHE A 927 -11.63 -19.89 -12.97
CA PHE A 927 -11.58 -18.49 -13.35
C PHE A 927 -10.24 -18.11 -13.96
N LYS A 928 -9.14 -18.44 -13.28
CA LYS A 928 -7.80 -18.13 -13.74
C LYS A 928 -7.49 -18.86 -15.04
N ARG A 929 -7.79 -20.16 -15.12
CA ARG A 929 -7.61 -20.94 -16.34
C ARG A 929 -8.35 -20.32 -17.53
N THR A 930 -9.59 -19.90 -17.31
CA THR A 930 -10.41 -19.25 -18.34
C THR A 930 -9.82 -17.90 -18.75
N THR A 931 -9.38 -17.11 -17.78
CA THR A 931 -8.75 -15.80 -18.00
C THR A 931 -7.45 -15.95 -18.79
N ASP A 932 -6.58 -16.88 -18.42
CA ASP A 932 -5.32 -17.14 -19.09
C ASP A 932 -5.54 -17.65 -20.52
N GLN A 933 -6.53 -18.52 -20.73
CA GLN A 933 -6.95 -18.97 -22.07
C GLN A 933 -7.47 -17.83 -22.95
N LEU A 934 -8.23 -16.89 -22.38
CA LEU A 934 -8.71 -15.72 -23.10
C LEU A 934 -7.54 -14.79 -23.46
N LYS A 935 -6.64 -14.49 -22.52
CA LYS A 935 -5.43 -13.69 -22.80
C LYS A 935 -4.61 -14.31 -23.92
N ALA A 936 -4.31 -15.61 -23.83
CA ALA A 936 -3.59 -16.32 -24.88
C ALA A 936 -4.34 -16.28 -26.23
N GLY A 937 -5.66 -16.41 -26.19
CA GLY A 937 -6.52 -16.29 -27.37
C GLY A 937 -6.47 -14.91 -28.02
N TYR A 938 -6.50 -13.84 -27.23
CA TYR A 938 -6.40 -12.45 -27.72
C TYR A 938 -5.01 -12.14 -28.25
N LEU A 939 -3.96 -12.59 -27.54
CA LEU A 939 -2.58 -12.44 -27.97
C LEU A 939 -2.34 -13.09 -29.34
N VAL A 940 -2.86 -14.29 -29.58
CA VAL A 940 -2.70 -14.97 -30.88
C VAL A 940 -3.58 -14.35 -31.96
N ASN A 941 -4.80 -13.94 -31.60
CA ASN A 941 -5.75 -13.38 -32.56
C ASN A 941 -6.48 -12.17 -31.95
N PRO A 942 -5.96 -10.94 -32.17
CA PRO A 942 -6.61 -9.71 -31.73
C PRO A 942 -8.03 -9.54 -32.28
N GLY A 943 -8.36 -10.20 -33.41
CA GLY A 943 -9.69 -10.20 -34.01
C GLY A 943 -10.77 -10.91 -33.19
N ARG A 944 -10.41 -11.65 -32.13
CA ARG A 944 -11.36 -12.17 -31.13
C ARG A 944 -11.96 -11.08 -30.24
N LEU A 945 -11.33 -9.90 -30.20
CA LEU A 945 -11.88 -8.74 -29.51
C LEU A 945 -12.92 -8.03 -30.38
N PRO A 946 -13.94 -7.40 -29.77
CA PRO A 946 -14.96 -6.65 -30.49
C PRO A 946 -14.36 -5.66 -31.49
N GLU A 947 -14.92 -5.62 -32.69
CA GLU A 947 -14.46 -4.71 -33.74
C GLU A 947 -14.58 -3.25 -33.29
N GLY A 948 -13.50 -2.47 -33.43
CA GLY A 948 -13.43 -1.08 -32.99
C GLY A 948 -13.09 -0.87 -31.50
N SER A 949 -12.96 -1.93 -30.69
CA SER A 949 -12.59 -1.78 -29.28
C SER A 949 -11.23 -1.09 -29.12
N PRO A 950 -11.05 -0.23 -28.10
CA PRO A 950 -9.76 0.38 -27.81
C PRO A 950 -8.66 -0.67 -27.59
N GLU A 951 -9.00 -1.78 -26.94
CA GLU A 951 -8.09 -2.88 -26.61
C GLU A 951 -7.60 -3.58 -27.87
N ARG A 952 -8.49 -3.84 -28.84
CA ARG A 952 -8.11 -4.44 -30.13
C ARG A 952 -7.14 -3.54 -30.89
N ARG A 953 -7.44 -2.25 -30.99
CA ARG A 953 -6.57 -1.27 -31.67
C ARG A 953 -5.20 -1.16 -31.00
N GLN A 954 -5.17 -1.12 -29.67
CA GLN A 954 -3.93 -1.06 -28.90
C GLN A 954 -3.12 -2.36 -29.04
N LEU A 955 -3.78 -3.52 -29.03
CA LEU A 955 -3.13 -4.82 -29.22
C LEU A 955 -2.53 -4.97 -30.62
N GLU A 956 -3.27 -4.58 -31.66
CA GLU A 956 -2.78 -4.54 -33.04
C GLU A 956 -1.60 -3.57 -33.20
N GLN A 957 -1.66 -2.39 -32.56
CA GLN A 957 -0.57 -1.42 -32.57
C GLN A 957 0.68 -1.94 -31.84
N LEU A 958 0.51 -2.60 -30.70
CA LEU A 958 1.62 -3.20 -29.96
C LEU A 958 2.28 -4.32 -30.74
N HIS A 959 1.51 -5.19 -31.41
CA HIS A 959 2.08 -6.19 -32.33
C HIS A 959 2.90 -5.54 -33.45
N GLN A 960 2.39 -4.46 -34.07
CA GLN A 960 3.14 -3.74 -35.10
C GLN A 960 4.44 -3.12 -34.58
N GLN A 961 4.48 -2.69 -33.31
CA GLN A 961 5.68 -2.12 -32.68
C GLN A 961 6.68 -3.19 -32.22
N MET A 962 6.19 -4.32 -31.73
CA MET A 962 7.02 -5.42 -31.23
C MET A 962 7.64 -6.25 -32.35
N GLN A 963 6.93 -6.46 -33.46
CA GLN A 963 7.41 -7.26 -34.60
C GLN A 963 8.82 -6.88 -35.08
N PRO A 964 9.13 -5.60 -35.42
CA PRO A 964 10.47 -5.25 -35.88
C PRO A 964 11.56 -5.43 -34.82
N MET A 965 11.21 -5.37 -33.53
CA MET A 965 12.15 -5.64 -32.44
C MET A 965 12.39 -7.15 -32.28
N GLN A 966 11.35 -7.97 -32.43
CA GLN A 966 11.45 -9.43 -32.44
C GLN A 966 12.28 -9.92 -33.62
N ASP A 967 12.01 -9.42 -34.84
CA ASP A 967 12.79 -9.74 -36.04
C ASP A 967 14.29 -9.37 -35.85
N ARG A 968 14.55 -8.23 -35.20
CA ARG A 968 15.91 -7.79 -34.88
C ARG A 968 16.58 -8.68 -33.83
N LEU A 969 15.83 -9.15 -32.83
CA LEU A 969 16.31 -10.10 -31.84
C LEU A 969 16.70 -11.43 -32.50
N GLU A 970 15.88 -11.91 -33.43
CA GLU A 970 16.15 -13.11 -34.23
C GLU A 970 17.40 -12.97 -35.10
N ASP A 971 17.61 -11.85 -35.81
CA ASP A 971 18.84 -11.61 -36.59
C ASP A 971 20.08 -11.59 -35.69
N LEU A 972 20.00 -10.95 -34.52
CA LEU A 972 21.10 -10.93 -33.55
C LEU A 972 21.42 -12.33 -33.05
N ASN A 973 20.40 -13.13 -32.71
CA ASN A 973 20.57 -14.52 -32.28
C ASN A 973 21.20 -15.39 -33.38
N ALA A 974 20.70 -15.27 -34.62
CA ALA A 974 21.25 -16.01 -35.76
C ALA A 974 22.73 -15.65 -36.04
N ARG A 975 23.11 -14.38 -35.84
CA ARG A 975 24.51 -13.93 -35.96
C ARG A 975 25.39 -14.47 -34.85
N ILE A 976 24.92 -14.45 -33.60
CA ILE A 976 25.65 -15.01 -32.46
C ILE A 976 25.91 -16.51 -32.70
N GLU A 977 24.91 -17.25 -33.17
CA GLU A 977 25.08 -18.68 -33.51
C GLU A 977 26.08 -18.92 -34.63
N ARG A 978 26.01 -18.13 -35.71
CA ARG A 978 27.00 -18.25 -36.80
C ARG A 978 28.42 -18.04 -36.28
N LEU A 979 28.61 -17.16 -35.31
CA LEU A 979 29.91 -16.89 -34.71
C LEU A 979 30.36 -17.96 -33.70
N ARG A 980 29.47 -18.82 -33.19
CA ARG A 980 29.85 -20.01 -32.41
C ARG A 980 30.51 -21.09 -33.27
N HIS A 981 30.22 -21.11 -34.58
CA HIS A 981 30.88 -21.95 -35.57
C HIS A 981 31.40 -21.10 -36.76
N PRO A 982 32.38 -20.23 -36.53
CA PRO A 982 32.71 -19.14 -37.46
C PRO A 982 33.45 -19.66 -38.69
N SER A 983 32.99 -19.26 -39.89
CA SER A 983 33.73 -19.50 -41.13
C SER A 983 35.04 -18.71 -41.16
N ARG A 984 35.98 -19.06 -42.06
CA ARG A 984 37.24 -18.27 -42.23
C ARG A 984 36.98 -16.79 -42.51
N LEU A 985 35.90 -16.46 -43.21
CA LEU A 985 35.49 -15.07 -43.48
C LEU A 985 34.96 -14.38 -42.23
N ASP A 986 34.22 -15.08 -41.38
CA ASP A 986 33.71 -14.53 -40.12
C ASP A 986 34.85 -14.29 -39.13
N GLN A 987 35.83 -15.21 -39.07
CA GLN A 987 37.05 -15.02 -38.28
C GLN A 987 37.83 -13.77 -38.72
N MET A 988 38.00 -13.55 -40.03
CA MET A 988 38.67 -12.34 -40.55
C MET A 988 37.91 -11.05 -40.22
N ARG A 989 36.57 -11.04 -40.31
CA ARG A 989 35.76 -9.86 -39.97
C ARG A 989 35.80 -9.54 -38.48
N ALA A 990 35.80 -10.59 -37.65
CA ALA A 990 35.83 -10.45 -36.20
C ALA A 990 37.17 -9.90 -35.70
N VAL A 991 38.29 -10.18 -36.37
CA VAL A 991 39.63 -9.63 -36.03
C VAL A 991 39.63 -8.10 -35.98
N ILE A 992 38.90 -7.43 -36.87
CA ILE A 992 38.79 -5.96 -36.89
C ILE A 992 38.10 -5.42 -35.62
N LYS A 993 37.31 -6.27 -34.95
CA LYS A 993 36.55 -5.94 -33.72
C LYS A 993 37.17 -6.55 -32.45
N GLY A 994 38.40 -7.07 -32.51
CA GLY A 994 39.06 -7.70 -31.35
C GLY A 994 38.87 -9.22 -31.25
N GLY A 995 38.40 -9.88 -32.32
CA GLY A 995 38.22 -11.33 -32.40
C GLY A 995 36.76 -11.77 -32.23
N VAL A 996 36.50 -13.06 -32.50
CA VAL A 996 35.16 -13.67 -32.40
C VAL A 996 34.51 -13.46 -31.03
N PRO A 997 35.24 -13.61 -29.89
CA PRO A 997 34.65 -13.36 -28.57
C PRO A 997 34.18 -11.92 -28.38
N ALA A 998 34.96 -10.92 -28.82
CA ALA A 998 34.62 -9.51 -28.72
C ALA A 998 33.41 -9.15 -29.61
N GLU A 999 33.28 -9.76 -30.78
CA GLU A 999 32.11 -9.57 -31.63
C GLU A 999 30.83 -10.18 -31.03
N ILE A 1000 30.92 -11.38 -30.44
CA ILE A 1000 29.81 -12.00 -29.70
C ILE A 1000 29.38 -11.12 -28.52
N ALA A 1001 30.33 -10.57 -27.75
CA ALA A 1001 30.04 -9.67 -26.64
C ALA A 1001 29.28 -8.40 -27.12
N SER A 1002 29.72 -7.78 -28.23
CA SER A 1002 29.05 -6.62 -28.81
C SER A 1002 27.63 -6.93 -29.33
N LEU A 1003 27.41 -8.13 -29.90
CA LEU A 1003 26.08 -8.55 -30.34
C LEU A 1003 25.14 -8.79 -29.16
N ARG A 1004 25.64 -9.37 -28.06
CA ARG A 1004 24.89 -9.54 -26.82
C ARG A 1004 24.51 -8.21 -26.17
N GLU A 1005 25.38 -7.20 -26.25
CA GLU A 1005 25.05 -5.85 -25.78
C GLU A 1005 23.91 -5.21 -26.60
N LYS A 1006 23.95 -5.38 -27.94
CA LYS A 1006 22.86 -4.93 -28.82
C LYS A 1006 21.56 -5.67 -28.53
N GLN A 1007 21.64 -6.98 -28.26
CA GLN A 1007 20.51 -7.80 -27.88
C GLN A 1007 19.88 -7.30 -26.58
N ALA A 1008 20.69 -7.07 -25.54
CA ALA A 1008 20.23 -6.51 -24.27
C ALA A 1008 19.56 -5.14 -24.46
N THR A 1009 20.06 -4.32 -25.39
CA THR A 1009 19.45 -3.02 -25.74
C THR A 1009 18.07 -3.19 -26.37
N VAL A 1010 17.90 -4.14 -27.30
CA VAL A 1010 16.60 -4.43 -27.93
C VAL A 1010 15.61 -4.98 -26.91
N LEU A 1011 16.04 -5.89 -26.04
CA LEU A 1011 15.20 -6.43 -24.96
C LEU A 1011 14.76 -5.34 -23.97
N LYS A 1012 15.65 -4.40 -23.64
CA LYS A 1012 15.30 -3.25 -22.80
C LYS A 1012 14.22 -2.35 -23.45
N GLN A 1013 14.15 -2.31 -24.78
CA GLN A 1013 13.11 -1.60 -25.53
C GLN A 1013 11.82 -2.41 -25.66
N LEU A 1014 11.90 -3.74 -25.75
CA LEU A 1014 10.74 -4.64 -25.78
C LEU A 1014 10.00 -4.68 -24.43
N ARG A 1015 10.72 -4.68 -23.33
CA ARG A 1015 10.16 -4.81 -21.98
C ARG A 1015 9.01 -3.84 -21.64
N PRO A 1016 9.09 -2.51 -21.92
CA PRO A 1016 7.95 -1.63 -21.71
C PRO A 1016 6.76 -1.93 -22.63
N LEU A 1017 7.00 -2.45 -23.84
CA LEU A 1017 5.94 -2.87 -24.77
C LEU A 1017 5.28 -4.17 -24.29
N GLU A 1018 6.05 -5.14 -23.79
CA GLU A 1018 5.52 -6.36 -23.16
C GLU A 1018 4.67 -6.03 -21.93
N LYS A 1019 5.11 -5.07 -21.11
CA LYS A 1019 4.32 -4.58 -19.98
C LYS A 1019 3.02 -3.91 -20.44
N GLN A 1020 3.06 -3.13 -21.53
CA GLN A 1020 1.85 -2.54 -22.12
C GLN A 1020 0.93 -3.61 -22.72
N LEU A 1021 1.51 -4.65 -23.32
CA LEU A 1021 0.79 -5.80 -23.88
C LEU A 1021 0.03 -6.54 -22.78
N ASP A 1022 0.70 -6.88 -21.68
CA ASP A 1022 0.04 -7.50 -20.53
C ASP A 1022 -1.07 -6.61 -19.97
N GLN A 1023 -0.85 -5.30 -19.85
CA GLN A 1023 -1.88 -4.34 -19.41
C GLN A 1023 -3.07 -4.24 -20.37
N VAL A 1024 -2.85 -4.36 -21.68
CA VAL A 1024 -3.93 -4.41 -22.67
C VAL A 1024 -4.69 -5.73 -22.56
N LEU A 1025 -3.97 -6.86 -22.43
CA LEU A 1025 -4.58 -8.17 -22.27
C LEU A 1025 -5.39 -8.27 -20.98
N ASP A 1026 -4.88 -7.74 -19.86
CA ASP A 1026 -5.60 -7.63 -18.59
C ASP A 1026 -6.89 -6.83 -18.73
N ARG A 1027 -6.84 -5.66 -19.37
CA ARG A 1027 -8.04 -4.86 -19.65
C ARG A 1027 -9.02 -5.58 -20.59
N ALA A 1028 -8.50 -6.30 -21.58
CA ALA A 1028 -9.29 -7.03 -22.55
C ALA A 1028 -10.07 -8.20 -21.95
N VAL A 1029 -9.52 -8.87 -20.93
CA VAL A 1029 -10.21 -9.93 -20.18
C VAL A 1029 -11.01 -9.41 -19.00
N GLN A 1030 -10.86 -8.14 -18.63
CA GLN A 1030 -11.52 -7.55 -17.45
C GLN A 1030 -13.04 -7.74 -17.44
N PRO A 1031 -13.78 -7.56 -18.55
CA PRO A 1031 -15.23 -7.78 -18.55
C PRO A 1031 -15.61 -9.23 -18.19
N GLN A 1032 -14.86 -10.21 -18.70
CA GLN A 1032 -15.06 -11.62 -18.37
C GLN A 1032 -14.64 -11.90 -16.93
N ARG A 1033 -13.58 -11.23 -16.45
CA ARG A 1033 -13.16 -11.32 -15.05
C ARG A 1033 -14.24 -10.81 -14.10
N ASP A 1034 -14.88 -9.69 -14.43
CA ASP A 1034 -15.93 -9.09 -13.61
C ASP A 1034 -17.20 -9.96 -13.60
N ALA A 1035 -17.60 -10.52 -14.75
CA ALA A 1035 -18.75 -11.42 -14.84
C ALA A 1035 -18.58 -12.71 -14.02
N LEU A 1036 -17.41 -13.35 -14.13
CA LEU A 1036 -17.11 -14.54 -13.34
C LEU A 1036 -16.96 -14.20 -11.84
N ARG A 1037 -16.36 -13.06 -11.50
CA ARG A 1037 -16.24 -12.59 -10.11
C ARG A 1037 -17.60 -12.36 -9.47
N ALA A 1038 -18.54 -11.74 -10.18
CA ALA A 1038 -19.92 -11.57 -9.69
C ALA A 1038 -20.57 -12.93 -9.37
N THR A 1039 -20.35 -13.92 -10.24
CA THR A 1039 -20.84 -15.30 -10.01
C THR A 1039 -20.23 -15.94 -8.75
N MET A 1040 -18.97 -15.62 -8.44
CA MET A 1040 -18.29 -16.09 -7.23
C MET A 1040 -18.74 -15.35 -5.98
N GLU A 1041 -18.97 -14.03 -6.07
CA GLU A 1041 -19.50 -13.20 -4.98
C GLU A 1041 -20.91 -13.65 -4.60
N ASP A 1042 -21.78 -13.95 -5.57
CA ASP A 1042 -23.11 -14.53 -5.35
C ASP A 1042 -23.04 -15.88 -4.61
N LYS A 1043 -22.11 -16.76 -5.00
CA LYS A 1043 -21.87 -18.03 -4.30
C LYS A 1043 -21.34 -17.83 -2.89
N ALA A 1044 -20.45 -16.85 -2.69
CA ALA A 1044 -19.88 -16.54 -1.38
C ALA A 1044 -20.94 -15.97 -0.43
N GLU A 1045 -21.81 -15.08 -0.91
CA GLU A 1045 -22.95 -14.57 -0.15
C GLU A 1045 -23.93 -15.68 0.25
N LEU A 1046 -24.23 -16.60 -0.67
CA LEU A 1046 -25.00 -17.81 -0.37
C LEU A 1046 -24.30 -18.66 0.71
N GLY A 1047 -22.99 -18.87 0.61
CA GLY A 1047 -22.20 -19.61 1.58
C GLY A 1047 -22.27 -18.98 2.98
N VAL A 1048 -22.12 -17.66 3.09
CA VAL A 1048 -22.23 -16.90 4.34
C VAL A 1048 -23.64 -17.00 4.93
N GLN A 1049 -24.68 -16.92 4.10
CA GLN A 1049 -26.07 -17.11 4.54
C GLN A 1049 -26.30 -18.52 5.10
N HIS A 1050 -25.77 -19.55 4.43
CA HIS A 1050 -25.86 -20.93 4.89
C HIS A 1050 -25.09 -21.14 6.21
N GLU A 1051 -23.93 -20.49 6.38
CA GLU A 1051 -23.15 -20.57 7.62
C GLU A 1051 -23.81 -19.81 8.78
N LEU A 1052 -24.41 -18.64 8.51
CA LEU A 1052 -25.23 -17.90 9.47
C LEU A 1052 -26.44 -18.73 9.92
N GLN A 1053 -27.16 -19.35 8.98
CA GLN A 1053 -28.26 -20.27 9.29
C GLN A 1053 -27.79 -21.49 10.11
N ALA A 1054 -26.62 -22.04 9.79
CA ALA A 1054 -26.03 -23.14 10.56
C ALA A 1054 -25.60 -22.70 11.98
N ARG A 1055 -25.09 -21.48 12.14
CA ARG A 1055 -24.75 -20.88 13.44
C ARG A 1055 -25.99 -20.59 14.27
N GLU A 1056 -27.05 -20.06 13.67
CA GLU A 1056 -28.35 -19.87 14.32
C GLU A 1056 -28.92 -21.21 14.77
N ALA A 1057 -28.89 -22.23 13.92
CA ALA A 1057 -29.32 -23.58 14.28
C ALA A 1057 -28.51 -24.17 15.45
N ARG A 1058 -27.19 -23.96 15.50
CA ARG A 1058 -26.33 -24.39 16.62
C ARG A 1058 -26.59 -23.58 17.89
N ALA A 1059 -26.84 -22.27 17.78
CA ALA A 1059 -27.15 -21.40 18.92
C ALA A 1059 -28.50 -21.78 19.55
N ILE A 1060 -29.52 -22.05 18.72
CA ILE A 1060 -30.84 -22.55 19.15
C ILE A 1060 -30.70 -23.93 19.80
N GLY A 1061 -29.90 -24.84 19.23
CA GLY A 1061 -29.60 -26.14 19.83
C GLY A 1061 -28.87 -26.04 21.18
N GLY A 1062 -27.93 -25.09 21.31
CA GLY A 1062 -27.20 -24.82 22.54
C GLY A 1062 -28.06 -24.21 23.65
N GLN A 1063 -28.97 -23.30 23.31
CA GLN A 1063 -29.94 -22.74 24.26
C GLN A 1063 -30.90 -23.82 24.79
N ALA A 1064 -31.41 -24.69 23.92
CA ALA A 1064 -32.27 -25.81 24.32
C ALA A 1064 -31.54 -26.79 25.26
N ALA A 1065 -30.25 -27.06 25.01
CA ALA A 1065 -29.42 -27.90 25.90
C ALA A 1065 -29.15 -27.22 27.26
N GLY A 1066 -28.93 -25.89 27.26
CA GLY A 1066 -28.75 -25.09 28.47
C GLY A 1066 -29.99 -25.07 29.37
N GLU A 1067 -31.17 -24.87 28.79
CA GLU A 1067 -32.45 -24.90 29.51
C GLU A 1067 -32.74 -26.29 30.08
N ALA A 1068 -32.47 -27.37 29.33
CA ALA A 1068 -32.61 -28.74 29.82
C ALA A 1068 -31.68 -29.03 31.01
N ALA A 1069 -30.44 -28.52 30.98
CA ALA A 1069 -29.50 -28.65 32.08
C ALA A 1069 -29.93 -27.85 33.32
N GLN A 1070 -30.53 -26.66 33.13
CA GLN A 1070 -31.06 -25.84 34.23
C GLN A 1070 -32.27 -26.51 34.90
N VAL A 1071 -33.21 -27.04 34.11
CA VAL A 1071 -34.36 -27.81 34.62
C VAL A 1071 -33.90 -29.07 35.36
N ALA A 1072 -32.85 -29.74 34.88
CA ALA A 1072 -32.26 -30.89 35.57
C ALA A 1072 -31.66 -30.51 36.94
N ARG A 1073 -30.96 -29.37 37.02
CA ARG A 1073 -30.41 -28.85 38.29
C ARG A 1073 -31.52 -28.46 39.27
N GLU A 1074 -32.56 -27.77 38.82
CA GLU A 1074 -33.71 -27.42 39.68
C GLU A 1074 -34.43 -28.66 40.21
N ARG A 1075 -34.60 -29.71 39.38
CA ARG A 1075 -35.18 -30.98 39.83
C ARG A 1075 -34.29 -31.69 40.85
N ALA A 1076 -32.97 -31.66 40.67
CA ALA A 1076 -32.02 -32.22 41.63
C ALA A 1076 -32.08 -31.46 42.96
N GLN A 1077 -32.17 -30.12 42.92
CA GLN A 1077 -32.29 -29.28 44.11
C GLN A 1077 -33.60 -29.51 44.84
N ARG A 1078 -34.75 -29.56 44.15
CA ARG A 1078 -36.05 -29.88 44.77
C ARG A 1078 -36.08 -31.28 45.38
N ARG A 1079 -35.37 -32.25 44.78
CA ARG A 1079 -35.22 -33.60 45.36
C ARG A 1079 -34.37 -33.57 46.63
N ALA A 1080 -33.30 -32.77 46.66
CA ALA A 1080 -32.48 -32.59 47.85
C ALA A 1080 -33.27 -31.89 48.97
N GLU A 1081 -34.02 -30.84 48.65
CA GLU A 1081 -34.90 -30.12 49.59
C GLU A 1081 -36.02 -31.00 50.13
N HIS A 1082 -36.68 -31.77 49.26
CA HIS A 1082 -37.71 -32.73 49.68
C HIS A 1082 -37.14 -33.84 50.56
N ARG A 1083 -35.93 -34.32 50.26
CA ARG A 1083 -35.22 -35.30 51.10
C ARG A 1083 -34.88 -34.70 52.48
N ALA A 1084 -34.39 -33.47 52.53
CA ALA A 1084 -34.11 -32.76 53.77
C ALA A 1084 -35.40 -32.55 54.59
N LEU A 1085 -36.53 -32.25 53.95
CA LEU A 1085 -37.85 -32.12 54.59
C LEU A 1085 -38.38 -33.45 55.14
N LEU A 1086 -38.11 -34.57 54.47
CA LEU A 1086 -38.47 -35.91 54.96
C LEU A 1086 -37.57 -36.34 56.12
N GLU A 1087 -36.27 -36.05 56.05
CA GLU A 1087 -35.31 -36.31 57.12
C GLU A 1087 -35.62 -35.45 58.36
N ALA A 1088 -36.06 -34.20 58.19
CA ALA A 1088 -36.52 -33.34 59.27
C ALA A 1088 -37.86 -33.80 59.90
N ARG A 1089 -38.71 -34.52 59.15
CA ARG A 1089 -39.98 -35.07 59.67
C ARG A 1089 -39.83 -36.39 60.45
N HIS A 1090 -38.67 -37.02 60.42
CA HIS A 1090 -38.39 -38.23 61.21
C HIS A 1090 -37.74 -37.96 62.56
N LEU A 1091 -37.61 -36.69 62.95
CA LEU A 1091 -37.02 -36.26 64.22
C LEU A 1091 -38.01 -35.42 65.05
N ASP A 1092 -39.27 -35.85 65.19
CA ASP A 1092 -40.09 -35.42 66.33
C ASP A 1092 -41.36 -36.29 66.49
N PRO A 1093 -41.41 -37.21 67.48
CA PRO A 1093 -42.63 -37.92 67.83
C PRO A 1093 -43.23 -37.28 69.07
N GLU A 1094 -44.07 -36.26 68.91
CA GLU A 1094 -45.21 -35.95 69.80
C GLU A 1094 -45.86 -34.59 69.47
N GLN A 1095 -47.15 -34.65 69.11
CA GLN A 1095 -48.25 -33.73 69.46
C GLN A 1095 -49.16 -33.27 68.29
N PRO A 1096 -50.48 -33.15 68.57
CA PRO A 1096 -51.51 -33.02 67.54
C PRO A 1096 -51.80 -31.57 67.12
N ALA A 1097 -52.16 -31.42 65.85
CA ALA A 1097 -52.49 -30.16 65.20
C ALA A 1097 -53.74 -29.45 65.76
N PRO A 1098 -53.81 -28.11 65.66
CA PRO A 1098 -55.07 -27.40 65.57
C PRO A 1098 -55.30 -26.85 64.16
N ARG A 1099 -56.53 -27.08 63.68
CA ARG A 1099 -57.13 -26.43 62.51
C ARG A 1099 -57.21 -24.92 62.74
N GLN A 1100 -56.86 -24.12 61.75
CA GLN A 1100 -57.47 -22.80 61.59
C GLN A 1100 -57.62 -22.41 60.12
N ASN A 1101 -58.89 -22.20 59.77
CA ASN A 1101 -59.35 -21.47 58.60
C ASN A 1101 -58.75 -20.05 58.61
N GLN A 1102 -58.25 -19.59 57.47
CA GLN A 1102 -58.44 -18.19 57.10
C GLN A 1102 -58.60 -18.02 55.59
N ARG A 1103 -59.69 -17.33 55.29
CA ARG A 1103 -60.33 -17.01 54.02
C ARG A 1103 -60.23 -15.50 53.88
N VAL A 1104 -59.56 -14.95 52.87
CA VAL A 1104 -59.72 -13.57 52.33
C VAL A 1104 -59.04 -13.56 50.95
N GLN A 1105 -59.80 -13.64 49.85
CA GLN A 1105 -60.44 -12.55 49.06
C GLN A 1105 -59.49 -11.82 48.10
N ARG A 1106 -59.72 -12.03 46.80
CA ARG A 1106 -60.10 -11.03 45.75
C ARG A 1106 -58.86 -10.55 44.96
N HIS A 1107 -58.89 -10.29 43.66
CA HIS A 1107 -59.94 -10.20 42.66
C HIS A 1107 -59.35 -10.42 41.26
N ASP A 1108 -60.23 -10.75 40.34
CA ASP A 1108 -60.07 -11.08 38.93
C ASP A 1108 -59.39 -10.00 38.07
N ARG A 1109 -58.63 -10.42 37.05
CA ARG A 1109 -59.06 -10.25 35.65
C ARG A 1109 -58.27 -11.14 34.68
N ILE A 1110 -59.07 -11.64 33.76
CA ILE A 1110 -58.90 -12.74 32.81
C ILE A 1110 -58.18 -12.28 31.53
N GLY A 1111 -57.43 -13.20 30.93
CA GLY A 1111 -57.01 -13.18 29.53
C GLY A 1111 -56.53 -14.59 29.14
N ASP A 1112 -57.36 -15.29 28.37
CA ASP A 1112 -57.36 -16.72 28.05
C ASP A 1112 -56.06 -17.34 27.49
N VAL A 1113 -55.77 -18.58 27.95
CA VAL A 1113 -54.94 -19.56 27.24
C VAL A 1113 -55.78 -20.83 27.07
N GLY A 1114 -56.09 -21.16 25.82
CA GLY A 1114 -56.77 -22.39 25.44
C GLY A 1114 -55.81 -23.58 25.36
N ASN A 1115 -56.02 -24.53 26.28
CA ASN A 1115 -55.86 -25.99 26.18
C ASN A 1115 -55.01 -26.58 25.04
N LEU A 1116 -54.02 -27.40 25.41
CA LEU A 1116 -53.84 -28.72 24.80
C LEU A 1116 -53.54 -29.78 25.88
N LYS A 1117 -54.45 -30.75 25.95
CA LYS A 1117 -54.43 -31.95 26.77
C LYS A 1117 -53.61 -33.06 26.09
N GLU A 1118 -52.91 -33.79 26.95
CA GLU A 1118 -52.74 -35.24 26.96
C GLU A 1118 -52.27 -35.96 25.69
N ALA A 1119 -51.00 -36.33 25.76
CA ALA A 1119 -50.43 -37.46 25.05
C ALA A 1119 -51.04 -38.79 25.53
N GLY A 1120 -51.53 -39.59 24.59
CA GLY A 1120 -51.65 -41.04 24.70
C GLY A 1120 -50.87 -41.64 23.53
N GLY A 1121 -49.83 -42.41 23.84
CA GLY A 1121 -48.96 -43.03 22.83
C GLY A 1121 -49.58 -44.26 22.15
N GLN A 1122 -48.95 -44.69 21.05
CA GLN A 1122 -48.60 -46.09 20.78
C GLN A 1122 -47.90 -46.20 19.41
N ASN A 1123 -46.70 -46.79 19.46
CA ASN A 1123 -46.15 -47.81 18.57
C ASN A 1123 -46.46 -47.84 17.05
N GLN A 1124 -45.33 -48.05 16.35
CA GLN A 1124 -45.07 -49.02 15.28
C GLN A 1124 -45.09 -48.55 13.80
N GLN A 1125 -44.03 -49.03 13.15
CA GLN A 1125 -43.85 -49.44 11.76
C GLN A 1125 -43.21 -48.47 10.75
N GLU A 1126 -41.99 -48.88 10.39
CA GLU A 1126 -41.28 -48.79 9.12
C GLU A 1126 -42.08 -48.27 7.92
N ALA A 1127 -41.50 -47.32 7.17
CA ALA A 1127 -41.18 -47.51 5.75
C ALA A 1127 -40.46 -46.28 5.16
N ASN A 1128 -39.41 -46.59 4.43
CA ASN A 1128 -38.63 -45.79 3.49
C ASN A 1128 -39.51 -44.91 2.56
N PRO A 1129 -39.03 -43.74 2.08
CA PRO A 1129 -39.11 -43.54 0.64
C PRO A 1129 -37.88 -42.91 -0.02
N ARG A 1130 -37.65 -43.50 -1.21
CA ARG A 1130 -36.79 -43.07 -2.31
C ARG A 1130 -37.12 -41.65 -2.77
N GLY A 1131 -36.08 -40.93 -3.23
CA GLY A 1131 -36.20 -39.62 -3.86
C GLY A 1131 -36.88 -39.61 -5.23
N PRO A 1132 -37.19 -38.43 -5.79
CA PRO A 1132 -37.81 -38.31 -7.09
C PRO A 1132 -36.77 -38.09 -8.20
N ARG A 1133 -36.96 -38.86 -9.28
CA ARG A 1133 -36.36 -38.66 -10.59
C ARG A 1133 -37.17 -37.62 -11.38
N ILE A 1134 -36.40 -36.78 -12.05
CA ILE A 1134 -36.68 -35.87 -13.16
C ILE A 1134 -37.72 -36.39 -14.16
N LYS A 1135 -38.64 -35.49 -14.58
CA LYS A 1135 -39.01 -35.22 -15.99
C LYS A 1135 -39.86 -33.94 -16.09
N GLY A 1136 -39.42 -33.03 -16.96
CA GLY A 1136 -40.01 -31.73 -17.28
C GLY A 1136 -38.95 -30.85 -17.90
#